data_AF-T2MBX6-F1
#
_entry.id   AF-T2MBX6-F1
#
_cell.length_a   1.000
_cell.length_b   1.000
_cell.length_c   1.000
_cell.angle_alpha   90.00
_cell.angle_beta   90.00
_cell.angle_gamma   90.00
#
_symmetry.space_group_name_H-M   'P 1'
#
loop_
_entity.id
_entity.type
_entity.pdbx_description
1 polymer ?
#
loop_
_entity_poly.entity_id
_entity_poly.type
_entity_poly.pdbx_seq_one_letter_code
_entity_poly.pdbx_strand_id
1 'polypeptide(L)'
;MDPTNICHLNGSEILEIARSFASSMEYGKSCSCYMFLFCRVDSSCLSYKQEFLFTFKKWVKKLILMGKLLEFTQFMETVFETCQLIKIDIAIYAAQVLYKNSHIYHAVNILNICKNENDLRVTDFIERLNNILVEKWHFRMLNDKKRNSAYALALQHAFERGHRSVLDIGSGTGLLSILSRRAGFEKVISCEKSDVLCHIQNDVLEANKEKNNINLLQKMSTSIKFGKDIKDRASLIVTEIFDCALLGEGAITTLKHAWTELLDCEKLCKVIPHSATVYGICIECEEIRKHAKYSYKNILLCGNQDTCDEAHQPYTSENMKTVKGGYKELSDEFLILNINFNSIKELNNLESSLLLNVDVLENGIFDAVMVYFTLNLDERISISTKPDQESCWEQAVYTNHNSPPVKLGTAVSLNINILEECIFIQFKNEEMNIDIGKHTQINEVMVLDIDRRLVARHNDCEYFEIYEQCISRKLCHSNQALNICFICADVSVIPLLASHGGVNFFTFIEPSNALLKLLLHVDSSLNKRIQILTRPMLYRLHEVIGLKKFDLVVSEPIDCNGLIKDNFIEDMVNIKLVCSNETEFIPSKLDCIGLCISSHELVKKNQVADDEATLGLNIAEHINKFKVFSYSSNC
;
A
#
# COMPACT_ATOMS: atom_id res chain seq x y z
N MET A 1 26.65 -31.06 -13.64
CA MET A 1 27.27 -32.40 -13.74
C MET A 1 26.91 -32.97 -15.10
N ASP A 2 27.77 -33.77 -15.71
CA ASP A 2 27.40 -34.54 -16.89
C ASP A 2 26.35 -35.59 -16.46
N PRO A 3 25.10 -35.53 -16.96
CA PRO A 3 24.02 -36.43 -16.54
C PRO A 3 24.37 -37.91 -16.68
N THR A 4 25.27 -38.24 -17.61
CA THR A 4 25.68 -39.60 -17.97
C THR A 4 26.30 -40.41 -16.81
N ASN A 5 26.89 -39.76 -15.80
CA ASN A 5 27.58 -40.46 -14.69
C ASN A 5 26.67 -40.96 -13.55
N ILE A 6 25.40 -40.54 -13.49
CA ILE A 6 24.47 -40.90 -12.40
C ILE A 6 23.23 -41.66 -12.89
N CYS A 7 23.04 -41.80 -14.21
CA CYS A 7 21.90 -42.51 -14.81
C CYS A 7 21.78 -43.97 -14.36
N HIS A 8 22.90 -44.63 -14.08
CA HIS A 8 22.97 -46.06 -13.73
C HIS A 8 22.74 -46.36 -12.24
N LEU A 9 22.70 -45.34 -11.37
CA LEU A 9 22.58 -45.50 -9.92
C LEU A 9 21.11 -45.61 -9.47
N ASN A 10 20.88 -46.34 -8.37
CA ASN A 10 19.55 -46.45 -7.75
C ASN A 10 19.19 -45.19 -6.94
N GLY A 11 17.91 -45.03 -6.56
CA GLY A 11 17.43 -43.80 -5.89
C GLY A 11 18.10 -43.50 -4.54
N SER A 12 18.42 -44.53 -3.75
CA SER A 12 19.11 -44.38 -2.47
C SER A 12 20.55 -43.89 -2.61
N GLU A 13 21.29 -44.41 -3.59
CA GLU A 13 22.68 -43.98 -3.86
C GLU A 13 22.74 -42.50 -4.26
N ILE A 14 21.80 -42.06 -5.10
CA ILE A 14 21.72 -40.66 -5.53
C ILE A 14 21.35 -39.74 -4.37
N LEU A 15 20.49 -40.19 -3.44
CA LEU A 15 20.14 -39.43 -2.25
C LEU A 15 21.34 -39.25 -1.31
N GLU A 16 22.16 -40.29 -1.10
CA GLU A 16 23.40 -40.16 -0.31
C GLU A 16 24.41 -39.22 -0.96
N ILE A 17 24.56 -39.29 -2.29
CA ILE A 17 25.40 -38.36 -3.05
C ILE A 17 24.89 -36.92 -2.89
N ALA A 18 23.57 -36.70 -2.98
CA ALA A 18 22.96 -35.39 -2.80
C ALA A 18 23.26 -34.82 -1.41
N ARG A 19 23.12 -35.63 -0.34
CA ARG A 19 23.43 -35.26 1.04
C ARG A 19 24.92 -35.01 1.27
N SER A 20 25.79 -35.79 0.63
CA SER A 20 27.25 -35.56 0.66
C SER A 20 27.62 -34.21 0.05
N PHE A 21 27.07 -33.87 -1.13
CA PHE A 21 27.29 -32.55 -1.72
C PHE A 21 26.74 -31.41 -0.88
N ALA A 22 25.58 -31.57 -0.25
CA ALA A 22 25.03 -30.58 0.67
C ALA A 22 25.96 -30.35 1.88
N SER A 23 26.51 -31.42 2.44
CA SER A 23 27.46 -31.39 3.56
C SER A 23 28.78 -30.69 3.19
N SER A 24 29.24 -30.88 1.94
CA SER A 24 30.41 -30.19 1.38
C SER A 24 30.11 -28.76 0.88
N MET A 25 28.93 -28.22 1.16
CA MET A 25 28.46 -26.89 0.69
C MET A 25 28.43 -26.72 -0.85
N GLU A 26 28.42 -27.82 -1.59
CA GLU A 26 28.28 -27.88 -3.05
C GLU A 26 26.81 -27.91 -3.46
N TYR A 27 26.04 -26.92 -2.99
CA TYR A 27 24.58 -26.93 -3.05
C TYR A 27 24.00 -27.05 -4.48
N GLY A 28 24.67 -26.53 -5.51
CA GLY A 28 24.20 -26.66 -6.90
C GLY A 28 24.28 -28.09 -7.43
N LYS A 29 25.35 -28.83 -7.08
CA LYS A 29 25.48 -30.27 -7.41
C LYS A 29 24.44 -31.08 -6.65
N SER A 30 24.26 -30.77 -5.36
CA SER A 30 23.23 -31.40 -4.53
C SER A 30 21.82 -31.17 -5.08
N CYS A 31 21.47 -29.93 -5.47
CA CYS A 31 20.19 -29.62 -6.12
C CYS A 31 20.00 -30.43 -7.40
N SER A 32 21.03 -30.56 -8.24
CA SER A 32 20.96 -31.35 -9.48
C SER A 32 20.63 -32.83 -9.20
N CYS A 33 21.24 -33.42 -8.16
CA CYS A 33 20.94 -34.79 -7.74
C CYS A 33 19.49 -34.94 -7.25
N TYR A 34 18.99 -34.01 -6.43
CA TYR A 34 17.59 -34.00 -6.00
C TYR A 34 16.61 -33.81 -7.16
N MET A 35 16.91 -32.91 -8.11
CA MET A 35 16.09 -32.70 -9.30
C MET A 35 15.98 -34.00 -10.13
N PHE A 36 17.10 -34.70 -10.30
CA PHE A 36 17.11 -36.00 -10.98
C PHE A 36 16.28 -37.07 -10.23
N LEU A 37 16.27 -37.04 -8.90
CA LEU A 37 15.38 -37.89 -8.09
C LEU A 37 13.90 -37.55 -8.33
N PHE A 38 13.54 -36.26 -8.41
CA PHE A 38 12.16 -35.85 -8.72
C PHE A 38 11.71 -36.25 -10.13
N CYS A 39 12.61 -36.35 -11.12
CA CYS A 39 12.28 -36.87 -12.45
C CYS A 39 11.84 -38.33 -12.49
N ARG A 40 12.22 -39.14 -11.48
CA ARG A 40 11.93 -40.58 -11.48
C ARG A 40 10.51 -40.91 -10.99
N VAL A 41 9.72 -39.88 -10.60
CA VAL A 41 8.29 -39.92 -10.25
C VAL A 41 7.89 -41.14 -9.40
N ASP A 42 8.52 -41.30 -8.24
CA ASP A 42 8.03 -42.24 -7.22
C ASP A 42 7.51 -41.46 -6.00
N SER A 43 6.44 -41.95 -5.39
CA SER A 43 5.78 -41.37 -4.20
C SER A 43 6.73 -41.15 -3.01
N SER A 44 7.85 -41.88 -2.97
CA SER A 44 8.94 -41.72 -2.01
C SER A 44 9.62 -40.34 -2.08
N CYS A 45 9.45 -39.58 -3.18
CA CYS A 45 10.06 -38.28 -3.40
C CYS A 45 9.69 -37.18 -2.39
N LEU A 46 8.51 -37.28 -1.77
CA LEU A 46 8.07 -36.28 -0.80
C LEU A 46 8.85 -36.33 0.52
N SER A 47 9.45 -37.49 0.85
CA SER A 47 10.20 -37.68 2.10
C SER A 47 11.42 -36.76 2.22
N TYR A 48 12.04 -36.41 1.09
CA TYR A 48 13.22 -35.52 1.02
C TYR A 48 12.92 -34.12 0.47
N LYS A 49 11.64 -33.75 0.33
CA LYS A 49 11.22 -32.39 -0.09
C LYS A 49 11.89 -31.29 0.74
N GLN A 50 11.91 -31.44 2.07
CA GLN A 50 12.48 -30.44 2.96
C GLN A 50 14.00 -30.32 2.80
N GLU A 51 14.69 -31.43 2.57
CA GLU A 51 16.14 -31.46 2.34
C GLU A 51 16.50 -30.76 1.02
N PHE A 52 15.73 -31.02 -0.04
CA PHE A 52 15.87 -30.29 -1.30
C PHE A 52 15.62 -28.81 -1.12
N LEU A 53 14.49 -28.41 -0.52
CA LEU A 53 14.15 -27.00 -0.34
C LEU A 53 15.23 -26.27 0.48
N PHE A 54 15.79 -26.91 1.51
CA PHE A 54 16.92 -26.36 2.26
C PHE A 54 18.15 -26.13 1.36
N THR A 55 18.53 -27.14 0.59
CA THR A 55 19.68 -27.10 -0.32
C THR A 55 19.49 -26.04 -1.41
N PHE A 56 18.29 -25.99 -2.00
CA PHE A 56 17.88 -25.01 -2.99
C PHE A 56 17.96 -23.59 -2.43
N LYS A 57 17.42 -23.36 -1.23
CA LYS A 57 17.50 -22.07 -0.53
C LYS A 57 18.95 -21.63 -0.33
N LYS A 58 19.84 -22.54 0.08
CA LYS A 58 21.28 -22.26 0.27
C LYS A 58 22.00 -21.97 -1.05
N TRP A 59 21.68 -22.71 -2.11
CA TRP A 59 22.26 -22.48 -3.43
C TRP A 59 21.85 -21.13 -4.02
N VAL A 60 20.56 -20.79 -3.96
CA VAL A 60 20.04 -19.49 -4.44
C VAL A 60 20.69 -18.33 -3.68
N LYS A 61 20.87 -18.44 -2.36
CA LYS A 61 21.62 -17.44 -1.58
C LYS A 61 23.05 -17.26 -2.11
N LYS A 62 23.73 -18.33 -2.51
CA LYS A 62 25.08 -18.26 -3.10
C LYS A 62 25.06 -17.56 -4.47
N LEU A 63 24.06 -17.82 -5.32
CA LEU A 63 23.91 -17.15 -6.62
C LEU A 63 23.69 -15.64 -6.47
N ILE A 64 22.85 -15.22 -5.51
CA ILE A 64 22.62 -13.80 -5.20
C ILE A 64 23.93 -13.11 -4.80
N LEU A 65 24.70 -13.73 -3.88
CA LEU A 65 26.00 -13.20 -3.45
C LEU A 65 27.02 -13.09 -4.60
N MET A 66 26.85 -13.85 -5.67
CA MET A 66 27.69 -13.81 -6.86
C MET A 66 27.16 -12.88 -7.96
N GLY A 67 26.05 -12.17 -7.74
CA GLY A 67 25.42 -11.30 -8.74
C GLY A 67 24.75 -12.04 -9.91
N LYS A 68 24.45 -13.34 -9.74
CA LYS A 68 23.94 -14.22 -10.81
C LYS A 68 22.41 -14.40 -10.77
N LEU A 69 21.66 -13.36 -10.42
CA LEU A 69 20.21 -13.44 -10.25
C LEU A 69 19.45 -13.64 -11.56
N LEU A 70 19.98 -13.14 -12.69
CA LEU A 70 19.38 -13.37 -14.02
C LEU A 70 19.63 -14.80 -14.54
N GLU A 71 20.76 -15.42 -14.19
CA GLU A 71 21.00 -16.84 -14.47
C GLU A 71 20.01 -17.72 -13.68
N PHE A 72 19.62 -17.28 -12.49
CA PHE A 72 18.60 -17.95 -11.69
C PHE A 72 17.24 -17.96 -12.38
N THR A 73 16.79 -16.85 -13.00
CA THR A 73 15.49 -16.83 -13.70
C THR A 73 15.45 -17.78 -14.89
N GLN A 74 16.53 -17.88 -15.67
CA GLN A 74 16.65 -18.84 -16.78
C GLN A 74 16.64 -20.28 -16.28
N PHE A 75 17.35 -20.57 -15.18
CA PHE A 75 17.37 -21.91 -14.57
C PHE A 75 15.98 -22.38 -14.10
N MET A 76 15.13 -21.45 -13.66
CA MET A 76 13.79 -21.78 -13.17
C MET A 76 12.91 -22.46 -14.23
N GLU A 77 13.07 -22.12 -15.51
CA GLU A 77 12.35 -22.79 -16.61
C GLU A 77 12.65 -24.29 -16.61
N THR A 78 13.93 -24.66 -16.56
CA THR A 78 14.37 -26.06 -16.47
C THR A 78 13.87 -26.74 -15.21
N VAL A 79 13.90 -26.05 -14.06
CA VAL A 79 13.41 -26.59 -12.79
C VAL A 79 11.93 -26.91 -12.87
N PHE A 80 11.14 -26.05 -13.50
CA PHE A 80 9.70 -26.23 -13.61
C PHE A 80 9.30 -27.36 -14.54
N GLU A 81 10.06 -27.63 -15.59
CA GLU A 81 9.86 -28.83 -16.42
C GLU A 81 10.17 -30.11 -15.63
N THR A 82 11.21 -30.07 -14.81
CA THR A 82 11.83 -31.23 -14.16
C THR A 82 11.12 -31.63 -12.85
N CYS A 83 10.69 -30.67 -12.03
CA CYS A 83 10.25 -30.88 -10.64
C CYS A 83 8.75 -30.62 -10.41
N GLN A 84 7.87 -31.31 -11.17
CA GLN A 84 6.42 -31.08 -11.13
C GLN A 84 5.81 -31.17 -9.70
N LEU A 85 6.23 -32.16 -8.90
CA LEU A 85 5.66 -32.41 -7.56
C LEU A 85 5.88 -31.29 -6.54
N ILE A 86 6.90 -30.46 -6.73
CA ILE A 86 7.29 -29.38 -5.81
C ILE A 86 7.39 -28.02 -6.50
N LYS A 87 6.92 -27.95 -7.76
CA LYS A 87 6.95 -26.79 -8.64
C LYS A 87 6.45 -25.53 -7.93
N ILE A 88 5.34 -25.63 -7.21
CA ILE A 88 4.72 -24.52 -6.48
C ILE A 88 5.62 -23.98 -5.36
N ASP A 89 6.20 -24.85 -4.52
CA ASP A 89 7.07 -24.40 -3.42
C ASP A 89 8.34 -23.72 -3.94
N ILE A 90 8.88 -24.21 -5.06
CA ILE A 90 10.03 -23.59 -5.74
C ILE A 90 9.62 -22.24 -6.34
N ALA A 91 8.47 -22.16 -7.03
CA ALA A 91 7.99 -20.91 -7.63
C ALA A 91 7.75 -19.81 -6.59
N ILE A 92 7.09 -20.13 -5.48
CA ILE A 92 6.86 -19.19 -4.39
C ILE A 92 8.19 -18.71 -3.81
N TYR A 93 9.13 -19.62 -3.53
CA TYR A 93 10.43 -19.23 -3.00
C TYR A 93 11.23 -18.38 -3.99
N ALA A 94 11.23 -18.73 -5.28
CA ALA A 94 11.89 -17.97 -6.33
C ALA A 94 11.32 -16.56 -6.45
N ALA A 95 9.99 -16.43 -6.45
CA ALA A 95 9.30 -15.15 -6.46
C ALA A 95 9.61 -14.32 -5.20
N GLN A 96 9.67 -14.93 -4.01
CA GLN A 96 10.09 -14.24 -2.78
C GLN A 96 11.52 -13.70 -2.87
N VAL A 97 12.43 -14.46 -3.48
CA VAL A 97 13.81 -14.03 -3.70
C VAL A 97 13.84 -12.84 -4.66
N LEU A 98 13.14 -12.92 -5.80
CA LEU A 98 13.11 -11.84 -6.79
C LEU A 98 12.47 -10.57 -6.22
N TYR A 99 11.35 -10.71 -5.51
CA TYR A 99 10.69 -9.61 -4.80
C TYR A 99 11.65 -8.90 -3.84
N LYS A 100 12.38 -9.65 -2.99
CA LYS A 100 13.35 -9.10 -2.04
C LYS A 100 14.56 -8.42 -2.68
N ASN A 101 14.79 -8.62 -3.98
CA ASN A 101 15.85 -8.00 -4.75
C ASN A 101 15.29 -7.02 -5.79
N SER A 102 14.07 -6.51 -5.60
CA SER A 102 13.42 -5.51 -6.47
C SER A 102 13.16 -5.96 -7.92
N HIS A 103 13.15 -7.27 -8.19
CA HIS A 103 12.80 -7.85 -9.51
C HIS A 103 11.34 -8.32 -9.56
N ILE A 104 10.42 -7.42 -9.22
CA ILE A 104 9.00 -7.72 -8.98
C ILE A 104 8.31 -8.28 -10.23
N TYR A 105 8.55 -7.68 -11.41
CA TYR A 105 7.96 -8.16 -12.66
C TYR A 105 8.37 -9.61 -13.01
N HIS A 106 9.64 -9.95 -12.76
CA HIS A 106 10.14 -11.31 -12.97
C HIS A 106 9.52 -12.30 -11.97
N ALA A 107 9.27 -11.86 -10.72
CA ALA A 107 8.58 -12.67 -9.72
C ALA A 107 7.14 -13.02 -10.18
N VAL A 108 6.41 -12.05 -10.73
CA VAL A 108 5.07 -12.28 -11.30
C VAL A 108 5.12 -13.26 -12.48
N ASN A 109 6.09 -13.10 -13.40
CA ASN A 109 6.24 -14.02 -14.53
C ASN A 109 6.50 -15.47 -14.08
N ILE A 110 7.35 -15.66 -13.07
CA ILE A 110 7.59 -16.99 -12.49
C ILE A 110 6.31 -17.59 -11.90
N LEU A 111 5.53 -16.80 -11.14
CA LEU A 111 4.30 -17.28 -10.53
C LEU A 111 3.23 -17.59 -11.59
N ASN A 112 3.18 -16.81 -12.67
CA ASN A 112 2.24 -17.02 -13.79
C ASN A 112 2.43 -18.38 -14.47
N ILE A 113 3.63 -18.96 -14.47
CA ILE A 113 3.89 -20.34 -14.96
C ILE A 113 3.10 -21.39 -14.14
N CYS A 114 2.83 -21.09 -12.87
CA CYS A 114 2.09 -21.96 -11.96
C CYS A 114 0.61 -21.57 -11.80
N LYS A 115 0.13 -20.55 -12.53
CA LYS A 115 -1.23 -20.01 -12.34
C LYS A 115 -2.33 -21.04 -12.64
N ASN A 116 -2.10 -21.92 -13.61
CA ASN A 116 -3.06 -22.96 -13.99
C ASN A 116 -3.21 -24.08 -12.95
N GLU A 117 -2.33 -24.14 -11.95
CA GLU A 117 -2.38 -25.16 -10.88
C GLU A 117 -3.44 -24.84 -9.81
N ASN A 118 -4.08 -23.66 -9.87
CA ASN A 118 -5.12 -23.20 -8.93
C ASN A 118 -4.68 -23.21 -7.44
N ASP A 119 -3.39 -23.02 -7.16
CA ASP A 119 -2.89 -22.88 -5.78
C ASP A 119 -3.15 -21.46 -5.25
N LEU A 120 -3.87 -21.36 -4.13
CA LEU A 120 -4.23 -20.09 -3.51
C LEU A 120 -3.02 -19.26 -3.08
N ARG A 121 -1.90 -19.90 -2.69
CA ARG A 121 -0.67 -19.19 -2.28
C ARG A 121 -0.01 -18.50 -3.46
N VAL A 122 -0.08 -19.10 -4.65
CA VAL A 122 0.43 -18.51 -5.89
C VAL A 122 -0.45 -17.33 -6.29
N THR A 123 -1.77 -17.51 -6.24
CA THR A 123 -2.75 -16.48 -6.59
C THR A 123 -2.63 -15.26 -5.68
N ASP A 124 -2.65 -15.47 -4.36
CA ASP A 124 -2.45 -14.41 -3.36
C ASP A 124 -1.13 -13.65 -3.58
N PHE A 125 -0.05 -14.37 -3.88
CA PHE A 125 1.24 -13.72 -4.06
C PHE A 125 1.29 -12.91 -5.37
N ILE A 126 0.72 -13.41 -6.48
CA ILE A 126 0.57 -12.63 -7.71
C ILE A 126 -0.22 -11.34 -7.44
N GLU A 127 -1.33 -11.42 -6.70
CA GLU A 127 -2.15 -10.25 -6.40
C GLU A 127 -1.38 -9.19 -5.60
N ARG A 128 -0.65 -9.61 -4.56
CA ARG A 128 0.21 -8.70 -3.80
C ARG A 128 1.27 -8.03 -4.67
N LEU A 129 1.91 -8.77 -5.56
CA LEU A 129 2.92 -8.20 -6.46
C LEU A 129 2.30 -7.28 -7.51
N ASN A 130 1.12 -7.62 -8.03
CA ASN A 130 0.41 -6.78 -9.00
C ASN A 130 0.04 -5.41 -8.42
N ASN A 131 -0.41 -5.36 -7.15
CA ASN A 131 -0.67 -4.09 -6.45
C ASN A 131 0.57 -3.18 -6.36
N ILE A 132 1.77 -3.78 -6.34
CA ILE A 132 3.04 -3.03 -6.29
C ILE A 132 3.48 -2.60 -7.70
N LEU A 133 3.18 -3.42 -8.72
CA LEU A 133 3.61 -3.16 -10.10
C LEU A 133 2.76 -2.11 -10.81
N VAL A 134 1.46 -2.12 -10.57
CA VAL A 134 0.50 -1.18 -11.15
C VAL A 134 -0.42 -0.71 -10.03
N GLU A 135 -0.23 0.54 -9.63
CA GLU A 135 -1.03 1.15 -8.59
C GLU A 135 -2.50 1.27 -9.02
N LYS A 136 -3.42 1.01 -8.09
CA LYS A 136 -4.85 0.83 -8.41
C LYS A 136 -5.52 2.07 -8.99
N TRP A 137 -5.00 3.27 -8.70
CA TRP A 137 -5.54 4.50 -9.26
C TRP A 137 -5.43 4.55 -10.79
N HIS A 138 -4.50 3.81 -11.42
CA HIS A 138 -4.45 3.69 -12.88
C HIS A 138 -5.78 3.19 -13.47
N PHE A 139 -6.44 2.22 -12.81
CA PHE A 139 -7.72 1.70 -13.28
C PHE A 139 -8.83 2.73 -13.14
N ARG A 140 -8.88 3.46 -12.01
CA ARG A 140 -9.85 4.54 -11.79
C ARG A 140 -9.69 5.65 -12.83
N MET A 141 -8.44 6.04 -13.03
CA MET A 141 -8.01 7.06 -13.97
C MET A 141 -8.41 6.71 -15.41
N LEU A 142 -8.11 5.49 -15.87
CA LEU A 142 -8.49 5.03 -17.20
C LEU A 142 -10.01 4.89 -17.38
N ASN A 143 -10.75 4.56 -16.32
CA ASN A 143 -12.21 4.52 -16.34
C ASN A 143 -12.87 5.92 -16.28
N ASP A 144 -12.11 6.98 -16.06
CA ASP A 144 -12.64 8.36 -16.04
C ASP A 144 -12.76 8.91 -17.46
N LYS A 145 -13.90 8.58 -18.09
CA LYS A 145 -14.26 9.04 -19.44
C LYS A 145 -14.31 10.55 -19.55
N LYS A 146 -14.70 11.28 -18.49
CA LYS A 146 -14.83 12.74 -18.50
C LYS A 146 -13.44 13.37 -18.58
N ARG A 147 -12.52 12.95 -17.71
CA ARG A 147 -11.11 13.31 -17.77
C ARG A 147 -10.51 13.01 -19.14
N ASN A 148 -10.67 11.78 -19.63
CA ASN A 148 -10.10 11.35 -20.92
C ASN A 148 -10.62 12.22 -22.08
N SER A 149 -11.91 12.53 -22.09
CA SER A 149 -12.54 13.39 -23.11
C SER A 149 -12.04 14.83 -23.03
N ALA A 150 -11.88 15.37 -21.82
CA ALA A 150 -11.37 16.71 -21.59
C ALA A 150 -9.94 16.87 -22.13
N TYR A 151 -9.05 15.90 -21.84
CA TYR A 151 -7.70 15.87 -22.39
C TYR A 151 -7.68 15.76 -23.92
N ALA A 152 -8.51 14.89 -24.50
CA ALA A 152 -8.62 14.76 -25.95
C ALA A 152 -9.00 16.08 -26.63
N LEU A 153 -9.98 16.80 -26.06
CA LEU A 153 -10.41 18.11 -26.56
C LEU A 153 -9.33 19.19 -26.40
N ALA A 154 -8.64 19.23 -25.26
CA ALA A 154 -7.55 20.18 -25.03
C ALA A 154 -6.38 19.96 -26.02
N LEU A 155 -6.04 18.70 -26.29
CA LEU A 155 -5.05 18.34 -27.33
C LEU A 155 -5.50 18.77 -28.72
N GLN A 156 -6.78 18.56 -29.06
CA GLN A 156 -7.34 19.04 -30.33
C GLN A 156 -7.24 20.57 -30.46
N HIS A 157 -7.64 21.33 -29.43
CA HIS A 157 -7.50 22.78 -29.43
C HIS A 157 -6.04 23.23 -29.59
N ALA A 158 -5.09 22.54 -28.95
CA ALA A 158 -3.66 22.85 -29.11
C ALA A 158 -3.20 22.58 -30.56
N PHE A 159 -3.62 21.47 -31.17
CA PHE A 159 -3.33 21.21 -32.57
C PHE A 159 -3.89 22.30 -33.51
N GLU A 160 -5.15 22.69 -33.31
CA GLU A 160 -5.81 23.75 -34.10
C GLU A 160 -5.11 25.11 -33.95
N ARG A 161 -4.51 25.38 -32.78
CA ARG A 161 -3.73 26.60 -32.50
C ARG A 161 -2.31 26.60 -33.10
N GLY A 162 -1.91 25.53 -33.79
CA GLY A 162 -0.65 25.48 -34.53
C GLY A 162 0.48 24.69 -33.86
N HIS A 163 0.24 24.04 -32.70
CA HIS A 163 1.21 23.13 -32.13
C HIS A 163 1.36 21.88 -33.01
N ARG A 164 2.58 21.35 -33.20
CA ARG A 164 2.88 20.26 -34.16
C ARG A 164 3.70 19.12 -33.59
N SER A 165 4.35 19.33 -32.44
CA SER A 165 5.07 18.28 -31.70
C SER A 165 4.64 18.25 -30.24
N VAL A 166 4.48 17.04 -29.70
CA VAL A 166 4.07 16.78 -28.31
C VAL A 166 5.11 15.91 -27.61
N LEU A 167 5.42 16.26 -26.36
CA LEU A 167 6.06 15.36 -25.42
C LEU A 167 5.08 15.07 -24.26
N ASP A 168 4.69 13.81 -24.14
CA ASP A 168 3.84 13.27 -23.08
C ASP A 168 4.73 12.79 -21.92
N ILE A 169 4.67 13.49 -20.78
CA ILE A 169 5.51 13.19 -19.61
C ILE A 169 4.69 12.43 -18.56
N GLY A 170 5.21 11.28 -18.12
CA GLY A 170 4.47 10.38 -17.23
C GLY A 170 3.39 9.65 -18.02
N SER A 171 3.77 9.09 -19.18
CA SER A 171 2.79 8.65 -20.17
C SER A 171 1.97 7.43 -19.74
N GLY A 172 2.38 6.70 -18.69
CA GLY A 172 1.63 5.57 -18.15
C GLY A 172 1.38 4.51 -19.23
N THR A 173 0.10 4.28 -19.58
CA THR A 173 -0.27 3.33 -20.66
C THR A 173 -0.14 3.92 -22.08
N GLY A 174 0.25 5.19 -22.22
CA GLY A 174 0.32 5.91 -23.49
C GLY A 174 -1.01 6.48 -23.98
N LEU A 175 -2.02 6.58 -23.10
CA LEU A 175 -3.34 7.10 -23.45
C LEU A 175 -3.24 8.50 -24.10
N LEU A 176 -2.60 9.46 -23.44
CA LEU A 176 -2.50 10.84 -23.92
C LEU A 176 -1.63 10.96 -25.18
N SER A 177 -0.60 10.12 -25.30
CA SER A 177 0.21 9.98 -26.50
C SER A 177 -0.63 9.56 -27.72
N ILE A 178 -1.49 8.55 -27.59
CA ILE A 178 -2.35 8.10 -28.70
C ILE A 178 -3.43 9.15 -28.99
N LEU A 179 -4.01 9.80 -27.97
CA LEU A 179 -4.95 10.90 -28.17
C LEU A 179 -4.29 12.08 -28.90
N SER A 180 -3.01 12.35 -28.67
CA SER A 180 -2.24 13.34 -29.43
C SER A 180 -2.13 12.95 -30.90
N ARG A 181 -1.86 11.67 -31.21
CA ARG A 181 -1.88 11.18 -32.60
C ARG A 181 -3.25 11.35 -33.26
N ARG A 182 -4.33 11.02 -32.55
CA ARG A 182 -5.72 11.19 -33.02
C ARG A 182 -6.09 12.66 -33.26
N ALA A 183 -5.55 13.59 -32.46
CA ALA A 183 -5.74 15.02 -32.66
C ALA A 183 -5.01 15.57 -33.90
N GLY A 184 -4.04 14.84 -34.45
CA GLY A 184 -3.33 15.18 -35.70
C GLY A 184 -1.83 15.45 -35.53
N PHE A 185 -1.27 15.35 -34.33
CA PHE A 185 0.15 15.61 -34.08
C PHE A 185 1.04 14.55 -34.73
N GLU A 186 1.94 14.94 -35.65
CA GLU A 186 2.84 14.00 -36.33
C GLU A 186 4.03 13.56 -35.48
N LYS A 187 4.58 14.47 -34.68
CA LYS A 187 5.75 14.20 -33.82
C LYS A 187 5.29 14.03 -32.37
N VAL A 188 5.13 12.78 -31.93
CA VAL A 188 4.75 12.46 -30.54
C VAL A 188 5.86 11.66 -29.89
N ILE A 189 6.38 12.19 -28.78
CA ILE A 189 7.33 11.51 -27.90
C ILE A 189 6.60 11.29 -26.58
N SER A 190 6.85 10.16 -25.93
CA SER A 190 6.32 9.84 -24.62
C SER A 190 7.46 9.41 -23.72
N CYS A 191 7.40 9.74 -22.42
CA CYS A 191 8.37 9.23 -21.46
C CYS A 191 7.72 8.70 -20.19
N GLU A 192 8.22 7.55 -19.75
CA GLU A 192 7.73 6.81 -18.59
C GLU A 192 8.95 6.24 -17.85
N LYS A 193 8.95 6.30 -16.51
CA LYS A 193 10.04 5.84 -15.67
C LYS A 193 9.88 4.37 -15.25
N SER A 194 8.62 3.93 -15.07
CA SER A 194 8.30 2.59 -14.60
C SER A 194 8.54 1.58 -15.71
N ASP A 195 9.39 0.60 -15.41
CA ASP A 195 9.65 -0.51 -16.31
C ASP A 195 8.37 -1.23 -16.72
N VAL A 196 7.45 -1.49 -15.77
CA VAL A 196 6.21 -2.21 -16.05
C VAL A 196 5.26 -1.39 -16.90
N LEU A 197 5.09 -0.10 -16.61
CA LEU A 197 4.24 0.77 -17.43
C LEU A 197 4.82 0.94 -18.84
N CYS A 198 6.14 0.99 -19.01
CA CYS A 198 6.76 1.00 -20.33
C CYS A 198 6.45 -0.27 -21.15
N HIS A 199 6.45 -1.45 -20.51
CA HIS A 199 6.05 -2.70 -21.18
C HIS A 199 4.56 -2.66 -21.57
N ILE A 200 3.69 -2.24 -20.65
CA ILE A 200 2.25 -2.10 -20.91
C ILE A 200 2.01 -1.12 -22.06
N GLN A 201 2.64 0.06 -22.03
CA GLN A 201 2.53 1.08 -23.06
C GLN A 201 2.99 0.55 -24.42
N ASN A 202 4.10 -0.19 -24.46
CA ASN A 202 4.58 -0.80 -25.71
C ASN A 202 3.55 -1.74 -26.33
N ASP A 203 2.91 -2.59 -25.53
CA ASP A 203 1.86 -3.49 -26.00
C ASP A 203 0.62 -2.69 -26.46
N VAL A 204 0.21 -1.68 -25.69
CA VAL A 204 -0.93 -0.80 -26.02
C VAL A 204 -0.69 -0.05 -27.34
N LEU A 205 0.52 0.48 -27.55
CA LEU A 205 0.90 1.16 -28.78
C LEU A 205 0.84 0.21 -29.99
N GLU A 206 1.23 -1.06 -29.81
CA GLU A 206 1.13 -2.08 -30.85
C GLU A 206 -0.34 -2.42 -31.17
N ALA A 207 -1.15 -2.68 -30.15
CA ALA A 207 -2.57 -3.00 -30.29
C ALA A 207 -3.36 -1.87 -30.98
N ASN A 208 -2.96 -0.62 -30.78
CA ASN A 208 -3.58 0.56 -31.41
C ASN A 208 -2.87 1.02 -32.69
N LYS A 209 -1.89 0.27 -33.20
CA LYS A 209 -1.15 0.56 -34.45
C LYS A 209 -0.36 1.88 -34.44
N GLU A 210 0.04 2.35 -33.27
CA GLU A 210 0.82 3.58 -33.08
C GLU A 210 2.29 3.33 -32.68
N LYS A 211 2.71 2.07 -32.54
CA LYS A 211 4.08 1.66 -32.16
C LYS A 211 5.19 2.34 -32.98
N ASN A 212 4.97 2.54 -34.27
CA ASN A 212 5.94 3.16 -35.17
C ASN A 212 5.80 4.68 -35.28
N ASN A 213 4.74 5.26 -34.71
CA ASN A 213 4.42 6.69 -34.81
C ASN A 213 4.72 7.45 -33.51
N ILE A 214 4.74 6.75 -32.36
CA ILE A 214 5.03 7.31 -31.05
C ILE A 214 6.39 6.79 -30.58
N ASN A 215 7.29 7.69 -30.23
CA ASN A 215 8.59 7.33 -29.66
C ASN A 215 8.50 7.25 -28.13
N LEU A 216 8.60 6.04 -27.56
CA LEU A 216 8.63 5.83 -26.11
C LEU A 216 10.06 5.87 -25.58
N LEU A 217 10.30 6.78 -24.63
CA LEU A 217 11.55 6.91 -23.87
C LEU A 217 11.34 6.37 -22.45
N GLN A 218 11.92 5.21 -22.14
CA GLN A 218 11.93 4.66 -20.79
C GLN A 218 12.94 5.42 -19.91
N LYS A 219 12.54 6.60 -19.44
CA LYS A 219 13.35 7.54 -18.66
C LYS A 219 12.47 8.46 -17.82
N MET A 220 13.02 8.89 -16.69
CA MET A 220 12.53 10.09 -16.01
C MET A 220 12.72 11.31 -16.93
N SER A 221 11.71 12.18 -17.01
CA SER A 221 11.73 13.38 -17.86
C SER A 221 12.92 14.30 -17.58
N THR A 222 13.27 14.47 -16.30
CA THR A 222 14.42 15.26 -15.81
C THR A 222 15.79 14.69 -16.21
N SER A 223 15.81 13.47 -16.77
CA SER A 223 17.03 12.83 -17.29
C SER A 223 17.12 12.86 -18.82
N ILE A 224 16.11 13.39 -19.51
CA ILE A 224 16.09 13.52 -20.97
C ILE A 224 16.97 14.70 -21.38
N LYS A 225 17.92 14.46 -22.30
CA LYS A 225 18.84 15.50 -22.79
C LYS A 225 18.57 15.84 -24.25
N PHE A 226 18.39 17.13 -24.53
CA PHE A 226 18.34 17.66 -25.89
C PHE A 226 19.65 17.38 -26.65
N GLY A 227 19.54 16.98 -27.92
CA GLY A 227 20.66 16.60 -28.78
C GLY A 227 21.18 15.17 -28.58
N LYS A 228 20.80 14.48 -27.49
CA LYS A 228 21.14 13.07 -27.23
C LYS A 228 19.93 12.16 -27.32
N ASP A 229 18.91 12.44 -26.51
CA ASP A 229 17.72 11.60 -26.36
C ASP A 229 16.59 12.07 -27.28
N ILE A 230 16.46 13.39 -27.44
CA ILE A 230 15.53 14.04 -28.37
C ILE A 230 16.30 14.95 -29.33
N LYS A 231 15.88 14.97 -30.60
CA LYS A 231 16.52 15.79 -31.65
C LYS A 231 15.91 17.19 -31.76
N ASP A 232 14.61 17.28 -31.56
CA ASP A 232 13.83 18.51 -31.60
C ASP A 232 13.15 18.72 -30.24
N ARG A 233 13.10 19.96 -29.77
CA ARG A 233 12.26 20.33 -28.62
C ARG A 233 10.78 20.30 -29.01
N ALA A 234 9.91 20.01 -28.06
CA ALA A 234 8.47 19.92 -28.29
C ALA A 234 7.82 21.31 -28.30
N SER A 235 6.78 21.47 -29.12
CA SER A 235 5.90 22.66 -29.08
C SER A 235 4.83 22.55 -27.98
N LEU A 236 4.57 21.35 -27.47
CA LEU A 236 3.56 21.09 -26.47
C LEU A 236 4.09 20.05 -25.49
N ILE A 237 3.95 20.33 -24.20
CA ILE A 237 4.03 19.31 -23.14
C ILE A 237 2.61 18.95 -22.75
N VAL A 238 2.33 17.66 -22.66
CA VAL A 238 1.13 17.15 -21.99
C VAL A 238 1.59 16.28 -20.84
N THR A 239 0.93 16.39 -19.69
CA THR A 239 1.25 15.56 -18.53
C THR A 239 0.03 15.38 -17.63
N GLU A 240 0.07 14.32 -16.83
CA GLU A 240 -0.93 14.01 -15.82
C GLU A 240 -0.21 13.28 -14.69
N ILE A 241 0.53 14.06 -13.91
CA ILE A 241 1.37 13.64 -12.79
C ILE A 241 0.95 14.43 -11.54
N PHE A 242 -0.35 14.41 -11.25
CA PHE A 242 -0.98 15.20 -10.19
C PHE A 242 -1.71 14.27 -9.23
N ASP A 243 -1.36 14.35 -7.95
CA ASP A 243 -2.01 13.59 -6.88
C ASP A 243 -3.29 14.30 -6.38
N CYS A 244 -3.92 13.78 -5.32
CA CYS A 244 -5.10 14.38 -4.70
C CYS A 244 -4.89 15.80 -4.12
N ALA A 245 -3.66 16.15 -3.72
CA ALA A 245 -3.26 17.49 -3.27
C ALA A 245 -2.56 18.32 -4.36
N LEU A 246 -2.66 17.92 -5.64
CA LEU A 246 -2.03 18.49 -6.82
C LEU A 246 -0.50 18.30 -6.92
N LEU A 247 0.27 18.61 -5.88
CA LEU A 247 1.73 18.77 -5.98
C LEU A 247 2.55 17.51 -5.65
N GLY A 248 1.96 16.49 -5.03
CA GLY A 248 2.63 15.34 -4.40
C GLY A 248 3.40 14.41 -5.34
N GLU A 249 3.23 14.55 -6.66
CA GLU A 249 3.89 13.72 -7.69
C GLU A 249 5.08 14.40 -8.39
N GLY A 250 5.52 15.56 -7.91
CA GLY A 250 6.72 16.24 -8.44
C GLY A 250 6.49 16.96 -9.78
N ALA A 251 5.25 17.41 -10.01
CA ALA A 251 4.85 18.07 -11.25
C ALA A 251 5.66 19.35 -11.52
N ILE A 252 6.03 20.10 -10.47
CA ILE A 252 6.62 21.43 -10.63
C ILE A 252 8.08 21.30 -11.04
N THR A 253 8.85 20.42 -10.40
CA THR A 253 10.24 20.12 -10.78
C THR A 253 10.28 19.58 -12.21
N THR A 254 9.35 18.69 -12.55
CA THR A 254 9.22 18.14 -13.89
C THR A 254 8.98 19.24 -14.93
N LEU A 255 8.04 20.16 -14.67
CA LEU A 255 7.70 21.24 -15.60
C LEU A 255 8.80 22.30 -15.68
N LYS A 256 9.50 22.63 -14.58
CA LYS A 256 10.69 23.52 -14.59
C LYS A 256 11.76 22.99 -15.54
N HIS A 257 12.06 21.70 -15.44
CA HIS A 257 13.00 21.04 -16.34
C HIS A 257 12.48 21.08 -17.79
N ALA A 258 11.20 20.75 -18.01
CA ALA A 258 10.61 20.76 -19.34
C ALA A 258 10.69 22.13 -20.02
N TRP A 259 10.37 23.22 -19.30
CA TRP A 259 10.51 24.60 -19.77
C TRP A 259 11.94 24.99 -20.14
N THR A 260 12.92 24.43 -19.44
CA THR A 260 14.34 24.78 -19.64
C THR A 260 14.97 23.97 -20.78
N GLU A 261 14.67 22.68 -20.85
CA GLU A 261 15.41 21.73 -21.68
C GLU A 261 14.60 21.13 -22.84
N LEU A 262 13.28 21.00 -22.68
CA LEU A 262 12.45 20.14 -23.55
C LEU A 262 11.45 20.92 -24.41
N LEU A 263 11.04 22.12 -24.02
CA LEU A 263 10.13 22.99 -24.76
C LEU A 263 10.86 23.94 -25.71
N ASP A 264 10.33 24.10 -26.92
CA ASP A 264 10.84 25.06 -27.91
C ASP A 264 10.34 26.48 -27.59
N CYS A 265 10.98 27.11 -26.60
CA CYS A 265 10.64 28.44 -26.11
C CYS A 265 10.96 29.58 -27.11
N GLU A 266 11.68 29.29 -28.20
CA GLU A 266 11.91 30.26 -29.28
C GLU A 266 10.72 30.36 -30.25
N LYS A 267 9.81 29.38 -30.18
CA LYS A 267 8.59 29.31 -30.99
C LYS A 267 7.34 29.24 -30.11
N LEU A 268 6.23 28.79 -30.70
CA LEU A 268 4.99 28.49 -29.99
C LEU A 268 5.20 27.26 -29.07
N CYS A 269 5.17 27.50 -27.76
CA CYS A 269 5.25 26.48 -26.72
C CYS A 269 4.06 26.58 -25.77
N LYS A 270 3.59 25.45 -25.24
CA LYS A 270 2.52 25.39 -24.23
C LYS A 270 2.66 24.12 -23.38
N VAL A 271 2.15 24.18 -22.16
CA VAL A 271 1.92 23.04 -21.27
C VAL A 271 0.42 22.81 -21.13
N ILE A 272 0.00 21.55 -21.21
CA ILE A 272 -1.30 21.05 -20.77
C ILE A 272 -1.04 20.13 -19.57
N PRO A 273 -1.65 20.38 -18.41
CA PRO A 273 -2.64 21.43 -18.12
C PRO A 273 -2.07 22.85 -18.17
N HIS A 274 -2.95 23.82 -18.42
CA HIS A 274 -2.60 25.23 -18.49
C HIS A 274 -2.30 25.83 -17.10
N SER A 275 -3.17 25.57 -16.13
CA SER A 275 -3.07 26.08 -14.75
C SER A 275 -3.86 25.19 -13.79
N ALA A 276 -3.67 25.41 -12.49
CA ALA A 276 -4.48 24.77 -11.45
C ALA A 276 -4.82 25.74 -10.33
N THR A 277 -5.95 25.50 -9.68
CA THR A 277 -6.39 26.25 -8.49
C THR A 277 -6.79 25.29 -7.38
N VAL A 278 -6.15 25.41 -6.22
CA VAL A 278 -6.35 24.55 -5.05
C VAL A 278 -7.20 25.29 -4.02
N TYR A 279 -8.19 24.61 -3.49
CA TYR A 279 -9.16 25.12 -2.51
C TYR A 279 -9.13 24.28 -1.24
N GLY A 280 -9.46 24.90 -0.10
CA GLY A 280 -9.70 24.22 1.17
C GLY A 280 -11.09 24.52 1.71
N ILE A 281 -11.64 23.58 2.48
CA ILE A 281 -12.88 23.72 3.25
C ILE A 281 -12.64 23.13 4.65
N CYS A 282 -12.98 23.86 5.71
CA CYS A 282 -12.98 23.31 7.07
C CYS A 282 -14.20 22.39 7.24
N ILE A 283 -14.01 21.17 7.74
CA ILE A 283 -15.08 20.17 7.85
C ILE A 283 -15.17 19.53 9.24
N GLU A 284 -16.38 19.11 9.58
CA GLU A 284 -16.69 18.12 10.61
C GLU A 284 -16.94 16.77 9.95
N CYS A 285 -16.24 15.72 10.38
CA CYS A 285 -16.38 14.37 9.86
C CYS A 285 -16.00 13.34 10.94
N GLU A 286 -17.01 12.63 11.44
CA GLU A 286 -16.84 11.62 12.49
C GLU A 286 -15.92 10.47 12.05
N GLU A 287 -16.00 10.06 10.78
CA GLU A 287 -15.16 8.98 10.26
C GLU A 287 -13.68 9.38 10.26
N ILE A 288 -13.34 10.61 9.87
CA ILE A 288 -11.96 11.12 9.94
C ILE A 288 -11.51 11.21 11.41
N ARG A 289 -12.36 11.75 12.29
CA ARG A 289 -12.05 11.88 13.72
C ARG A 289 -11.74 10.53 14.38
N LYS A 290 -12.49 9.47 14.03
CA LYS A 290 -12.24 8.10 14.54
C LYS A 290 -10.85 7.58 14.20
N HIS A 291 -10.28 7.98 13.07
CA HIS A 291 -8.96 7.55 12.63
C HIS A 291 -7.82 8.43 13.18
N ALA A 292 -8.13 9.61 13.71
CA ALA A 292 -7.15 10.64 14.03
C ALA A 292 -6.33 10.35 15.30
N LYS A 293 -7.00 10.05 16.42
CA LYS A 293 -6.33 9.76 17.70
C LYS A 293 -7.20 8.92 18.61
N TYR A 294 -6.57 8.18 19.51
CA TYR A 294 -7.19 7.52 20.65
C TYR A 294 -6.40 7.83 21.92
N SER A 295 -7.08 8.16 23.02
CA SER A 295 -6.43 8.45 24.31
C SER A 295 -6.96 7.55 25.41
N TYR A 296 -6.04 6.96 26.19
CA TYR A 296 -6.37 6.19 27.38
C TYR A 296 -5.35 6.48 28.49
N LYS A 297 -5.80 7.10 29.58
CA LYS A 297 -4.92 7.58 30.67
C LYS A 297 -3.81 8.48 30.11
N ASN A 298 -2.54 8.10 30.28
CA ASN A 298 -1.35 8.78 29.80
C ASN A 298 -0.81 8.19 28.47
N ILE A 299 -1.62 7.41 27.76
CA ILE A 299 -1.31 6.92 26.42
C ILE A 299 -2.08 7.75 25.39
N LEU A 300 -1.37 8.14 24.33
CA LEU A 300 -1.93 8.70 23.11
C LEU A 300 -1.50 7.83 21.91
N LEU A 301 -2.48 7.27 21.21
CA LEU A 301 -2.27 6.59 19.93
C LEU A 301 -2.65 7.57 18.83
N CYS A 302 -1.70 7.89 17.96
CA CYS A 302 -1.91 8.78 16.82
C CYS A 302 -2.00 7.95 15.54
N GLY A 303 -3.01 8.25 14.71
CA GLY A 303 -3.16 7.57 13.43
C GLY A 303 -2.08 8.09 12.49
N ASN A 304 -1.23 7.20 12.01
CA ASN A 304 -0.31 7.53 10.94
C ASN A 304 -1.12 7.85 9.67
N GLN A 305 -0.57 8.74 8.86
CA GLN A 305 -1.07 8.96 7.51
C GLN A 305 -0.63 7.74 6.70
N ASP A 306 -1.55 7.09 5.98
CA ASP A 306 -1.27 5.89 5.17
C ASP A 306 -0.29 6.24 4.05
N THR A 307 1.01 6.34 4.34
CA THR A 307 2.03 6.66 3.32
C THR A 307 2.61 5.35 2.81
N CYS A 308 2.03 4.84 1.72
CA CYS A 308 2.68 3.85 0.87
C CYS A 308 3.90 4.44 0.12
N ASP A 309 4.12 5.76 0.22
CA ASP A 309 5.29 6.46 -0.31
C ASP A 309 6.34 6.80 0.75
N GLU A 310 7.62 6.72 0.35
CA GLU A 310 8.78 7.15 1.13
C GLU A 310 8.81 8.67 1.40
N ALA A 311 7.89 9.43 0.79
CA ALA A 311 7.66 10.84 1.07
C ALA A 311 6.52 10.97 2.10
N HIS A 312 6.83 11.53 3.27
CA HIS A 312 5.83 11.85 4.30
C HIS A 312 4.86 12.95 3.80
N GLN A 313 3.89 12.57 2.98
CA GLN A 313 2.82 13.46 2.56
C GLN A 313 1.97 13.81 3.79
N PRO A 314 1.70 15.11 4.08
CA PRO A 314 1.05 15.56 5.31
C PRO A 314 -0.48 15.36 5.32
N TYR A 315 -1.03 14.56 4.42
CA TYR A 315 -2.46 14.37 4.22
C TYR A 315 -2.79 12.91 3.89
N THR A 316 -4.08 12.58 3.98
CA THR A 316 -4.63 11.30 3.50
C THR A 316 -5.47 11.54 2.25
N SER A 317 -5.60 10.52 1.39
CA SER A 317 -6.48 10.54 0.22
C SER A 317 -7.82 9.93 0.58
N GLU A 318 -8.90 10.70 0.50
CA GLU A 318 -10.24 10.24 0.90
C GLU A 318 -11.29 10.54 -0.17
N ASN A 319 -12.19 9.57 -0.42
CA ASN A 319 -13.38 9.80 -1.23
C ASN A 319 -14.49 10.43 -0.37
N MET A 320 -14.49 11.75 -0.25
CA MET A 320 -15.41 12.49 0.61
C MET A 320 -16.86 12.42 0.13
N LYS A 321 -17.10 12.12 -1.16
CA LYS A 321 -18.45 11.87 -1.70
C LYS A 321 -19.12 10.67 -1.04
N THR A 322 -18.35 9.65 -0.67
CA THR A 322 -18.84 8.38 -0.13
C THR A 322 -18.33 8.08 1.29
N VAL A 323 -17.77 9.08 1.97
CA VAL A 323 -17.28 8.92 3.35
C VAL A 323 -18.42 8.46 4.26
N LYS A 324 -18.12 7.48 5.13
CA LYS A 324 -19.13 6.89 6.02
C LYS A 324 -19.66 7.95 6.98
N GLY A 325 -20.98 8.05 7.10
CA GLY A 325 -21.64 9.07 7.93
C GLY A 325 -21.67 10.47 7.31
N GLY A 326 -21.01 10.69 6.16
CA GLY A 326 -20.91 12.00 5.53
C GLY A 326 -20.00 12.97 6.29
N TYR A 327 -20.00 14.22 5.84
CA TYR A 327 -19.29 15.32 6.47
C TYR A 327 -20.16 16.57 6.44
N LYS A 328 -19.79 17.56 7.25
CA LYS A 328 -20.43 18.86 7.32
C LYS A 328 -19.40 19.95 7.04
N GLU A 329 -19.71 20.85 6.11
CA GLU A 329 -18.88 22.03 5.83
C GLU A 329 -19.07 23.06 6.94
N LEU A 330 -17.96 23.52 7.52
CA LEU A 330 -17.93 24.50 8.60
C LEU A 330 -17.54 25.90 8.10
N SER A 331 -17.08 26.01 6.85
CA SER A 331 -16.66 27.26 6.19
C SER A 331 -17.04 27.25 4.72
N ASP A 332 -16.99 28.42 4.09
CA ASP A 332 -16.92 28.52 2.63
C ASP A 332 -15.57 27.98 2.11
N GLU A 333 -15.50 27.76 0.79
CA GLU A 333 -14.25 27.45 0.11
C GLU A 333 -13.26 28.63 0.16
N PHE A 334 -12.00 28.35 0.52
CA PHE A 334 -10.92 29.34 0.53
C PHE A 334 -9.78 28.94 -0.41
N LEU A 335 -9.17 29.94 -1.04
CA LEU A 335 -8.05 29.74 -1.96
C LEU A 335 -6.77 29.38 -1.20
N ILE A 336 -6.14 28.27 -1.59
CA ILE A 336 -4.84 27.84 -1.07
C ILE A 336 -3.73 28.21 -2.05
N LEU A 337 -3.88 27.84 -3.32
CA LEU A 337 -2.88 28.03 -4.35
C LEU A 337 -3.55 28.31 -5.69
N ASN A 338 -3.01 29.24 -6.46
CA ASN A 338 -3.30 29.38 -7.88
C ASN A 338 -1.98 29.40 -8.64
N ILE A 339 -1.81 28.51 -9.61
CA ILE A 339 -0.54 28.31 -10.31
C ILE A 339 -0.75 28.20 -11.82
N ASN A 340 -0.01 29.00 -12.58
CA ASN A 340 0.05 28.89 -14.03
C ASN A 340 1.25 28.03 -14.47
N PHE A 341 0.98 26.83 -14.98
CA PHE A 341 2.02 25.93 -15.48
C PHE A 341 2.75 26.44 -16.72
N ASN A 342 2.22 27.48 -17.37
CA ASN A 342 2.85 28.16 -18.49
C ASN A 342 3.70 29.38 -18.08
N SER A 343 3.90 29.59 -16.78
CA SER A 343 4.70 30.69 -16.24
C SER A 343 5.90 30.14 -15.46
N ILE A 344 7.07 30.02 -16.12
CA ILE A 344 8.31 29.55 -15.45
C ILE A 344 8.67 30.40 -14.22
N LYS A 345 8.30 31.69 -14.23
CA LYS A 345 8.48 32.58 -13.09
C LYS A 345 7.63 32.14 -11.89
N GLU A 346 6.37 31.76 -12.10
CA GLU A 346 5.51 31.26 -11.02
C GLU A 346 6.01 29.90 -10.52
N LEU A 347 6.38 28.99 -11.43
CA LEU A 347 6.96 27.69 -11.04
C LEU A 347 8.18 27.88 -10.13
N ASN A 348 9.07 28.82 -10.47
CA ASN A 348 10.27 29.12 -9.68
C ASN A 348 9.99 29.81 -8.35
N ASN A 349 8.83 30.44 -8.17
CA ASN A 349 8.45 31.17 -6.95
C ASN A 349 7.23 30.53 -6.27
N LEU A 350 7.13 29.20 -6.33
CA LEU A 350 6.01 28.47 -5.73
C LEU A 350 6.02 28.50 -4.19
N GLU A 351 7.23 28.49 -3.60
CA GLU A 351 7.38 28.46 -2.16
C GLU A 351 6.73 29.69 -1.53
N SER A 352 5.83 29.44 -0.58
CA SER A 352 5.03 30.50 0.04
C SER A 352 4.50 30.06 1.39
N SER A 353 4.20 31.04 2.23
CA SER A 353 3.58 30.86 3.54
C SER A 353 2.39 31.81 3.65
N LEU A 354 1.26 31.29 4.10
CA LEU A 354 -0.02 31.99 4.16
C LEU A 354 -0.67 31.74 5.51
N LEU A 355 -0.93 32.81 6.25
CA LEU A 355 -1.74 32.78 7.46
C LEU A 355 -3.18 33.17 7.11
N LEU A 356 -4.10 32.21 7.15
CA LEU A 356 -5.53 32.43 6.91
C LEU A 356 -6.31 32.41 8.21
N ASN A 357 -7.29 33.30 8.32
CA ASN A 357 -8.37 33.19 9.30
C ASN A 357 -9.64 32.86 8.51
N VAL A 358 -10.15 31.66 8.70
CA VAL A 358 -11.32 31.14 7.97
C VAL A 358 -12.53 31.25 8.88
N ASP A 359 -13.54 31.99 8.43
CA ASP A 359 -14.77 32.21 9.19
C ASP A 359 -15.56 30.90 9.33
N VAL A 360 -16.06 30.65 10.54
CA VAL A 360 -16.89 29.51 10.88
C VAL A 360 -18.34 29.88 10.63
N LEU A 361 -18.95 29.19 9.67
CA LEU A 361 -20.32 29.42 9.22
C LEU A 361 -21.34 28.53 9.92
N GLU A 362 -20.89 27.50 10.63
CA GLU A 362 -21.75 26.63 11.41
C GLU A 362 -21.09 26.15 12.71
N ASN A 363 -21.89 25.94 13.75
CA ASN A 363 -21.41 25.26 14.95
C ASN A 363 -21.06 23.80 14.61
N GLY A 364 -19.98 23.29 15.16
CA GLY A 364 -19.54 21.92 14.92
C GLY A 364 -18.22 21.57 15.57
N ILE A 365 -17.63 20.47 15.12
CA ILE A 365 -16.31 19.98 15.54
C ILE A 365 -15.36 20.10 14.35
N PHE A 366 -14.29 20.88 14.47
CA PHE A 366 -13.35 21.08 13.37
C PHE A 366 -12.37 19.91 13.27
N ASP A 367 -12.73 18.90 12.47
CA ASP A 367 -11.98 17.65 12.37
C ASP A 367 -10.87 17.69 11.32
N ALA A 368 -11.06 18.42 10.22
CA ALA A 368 -10.06 18.48 9.14
C ALA A 368 -10.25 19.67 8.20
N VAL A 369 -9.22 19.94 7.39
CA VAL A 369 -9.36 20.69 6.15
C VAL A 369 -9.40 19.71 4.98
N MET A 370 -10.50 19.71 4.24
CA MET A 370 -10.64 18.99 2.98
C MET A 370 -10.10 19.88 1.85
N VAL A 371 -9.17 19.35 1.07
CA VAL A 371 -8.51 20.04 -0.05
C VAL A 371 -8.87 19.35 -1.36
N TYR A 372 -9.19 20.17 -2.36
CA TYR A 372 -9.44 19.74 -3.73
C TYR A 372 -8.91 20.81 -4.70
N PHE A 373 -8.87 20.50 -5.99
CA PHE A 373 -8.40 21.44 -7.00
C PHE A 373 -9.26 21.45 -8.26
N THR A 374 -9.09 22.51 -9.04
CA THR A 374 -9.56 22.59 -10.42
C THR A 374 -8.35 22.72 -11.33
N LEU A 375 -8.25 21.79 -12.29
CA LEU A 375 -7.19 21.68 -13.27
C LEU A 375 -7.69 22.24 -14.60
N ASN A 376 -7.20 23.42 -14.98
CA ASN A 376 -7.56 24.03 -16.25
C ASN A 376 -6.64 23.45 -17.33
N LEU A 377 -7.18 22.62 -18.21
CA LEU A 377 -6.40 22.02 -19.31
C LEU A 377 -6.05 23.07 -20.36
N ASP A 378 -6.98 23.99 -20.62
CA ASP A 378 -6.78 25.20 -21.41
C ASP A 378 -7.70 26.33 -20.90
N GLU A 379 -7.89 27.38 -21.70
CA GLU A 379 -8.71 28.55 -21.34
C GLU A 379 -10.22 28.26 -21.31
N ARG A 380 -10.65 27.06 -21.73
CA ARG A 380 -12.06 26.68 -21.91
C ARG A 380 -12.45 25.41 -21.17
N ILE A 381 -11.49 24.52 -20.94
CA ILE A 381 -11.72 23.17 -20.41
C ILE A 381 -11.03 23.05 -19.07
N SER A 382 -11.80 22.63 -18.06
CA SER A 382 -11.31 22.37 -16.72
C SER A 382 -11.86 21.05 -16.18
N ILE A 383 -11.09 20.40 -15.32
CA ILE A 383 -11.48 19.23 -14.53
C ILE A 383 -11.47 19.65 -13.06
N SER A 384 -12.51 19.33 -12.29
CA SER A 384 -12.56 19.64 -10.85
C SER A 384 -12.59 18.35 -10.05
N THR A 385 -11.86 18.33 -8.94
CA THR A 385 -11.83 17.22 -7.98
C THR A 385 -12.71 17.49 -6.75
N LYS A 386 -13.65 18.46 -6.83
CA LYS A 386 -14.62 18.71 -5.76
C LYS A 386 -15.53 17.47 -5.55
N PRO A 387 -15.90 17.09 -4.32
CA PRO A 387 -16.61 15.84 -4.03
C PRO A 387 -17.94 15.61 -4.78
N ASP A 388 -18.63 16.68 -5.17
CA ASP A 388 -19.89 16.61 -5.90
C ASP A 388 -19.70 16.24 -7.38
N GLN A 389 -18.49 16.41 -7.91
CA GLN A 389 -18.13 16.08 -9.29
C GLN A 389 -17.77 14.59 -9.44
N GLU A 390 -17.92 14.06 -10.66
CA GLU A 390 -17.39 12.73 -10.98
C GLU A 390 -15.94 12.88 -11.42
N SER A 391 -15.03 12.30 -10.66
CA SER A 391 -13.59 12.42 -10.81
C SER A 391 -12.92 11.12 -10.35
N CYS A 392 -11.84 10.70 -11.03
CA CYS A 392 -11.01 9.61 -10.51
C CYS A 392 -10.22 10.00 -9.27
N TRP A 393 -9.92 11.30 -9.09
CA TRP A 393 -9.18 11.80 -7.93
C TRP A 393 -10.07 11.87 -6.68
N GLU A 394 -9.43 11.62 -5.56
CA GLU A 394 -9.96 11.84 -4.22
C GLU A 394 -9.58 13.24 -3.72
N GLN A 395 -10.00 13.55 -2.50
CA GLN A 395 -9.67 14.79 -1.82
C GLN A 395 -8.53 14.54 -0.84
N ALA A 396 -7.62 15.50 -0.74
CA ALA A 396 -6.59 15.50 0.29
C ALA A 396 -7.20 15.97 1.62
N VAL A 397 -7.03 15.19 2.68
CA VAL A 397 -7.58 15.47 4.01
C VAL A 397 -6.45 15.72 4.99
N TYR A 398 -6.40 16.95 5.49
CA TYR A 398 -5.49 17.40 6.54
C TYR A 398 -6.20 17.32 7.88
N THR A 399 -5.92 16.26 8.62
CA THR A 399 -6.62 15.94 9.86
C THR A 399 -6.15 16.83 11.00
N ASN A 400 -7.08 17.51 11.67
CA ASN A 400 -6.82 18.19 12.94
C ASN A 400 -7.01 17.21 14.08
N HIS A 401 -5.90 16.65 14.57
CA HIS A 401 -5.93 15.65 15.65
C HIS A 401 -6.56 16.14 16.94
N ASN A 402 -6.73 17.45 17.14
CA ASN A 402 -7.40 17.98 18.33
C ASN A 402 -8.91 18.05 18.24
N SER A 403 -9.51 18.03 17.04
CA SER A 403 -10.95 18.13 16.80
C SER A 403 -11.65 19.15 17.74
N PRO A 404 -11.21 20.42 17.78
CA PRO A 404 -11.79 21.39 18.70
C PRO A 404 -13.23 21.76 18.30
N PRO A 405 -14.13 22.01 19.26
CA PRO A 405 -15.43 22.58 18.96
C PRO A 405 -15.29 24.02 18.45
N VAL A 406 -16.03 24.36 17.41
CA VAL A 406 -16.07 25.70 16.81
C VAL A 406 -17.49 26.27 16.84
N LYS A 407 -17.59 27.59 16.87
CA LYS A 407 -18.88 28.30 16.95
C LYS A 407 -19.08 29.22 15.75
N LEU A 408 -20.31 29.30 15.27
CA LEU A 408 -20.73 30.25 14.25
C LEU A 408 -20.25 31.67 14.61
N GLY A 409 -19.64 32.35 13.64
CA GLY A 409 -19.10 33.71 13.79
C GLY A 409 -17.73 33.79 14.46
N THR A 410 -17.10 32.65 14.78
CA THR A 410 -15.67 32.59 15.13
C THR A 410 -14.83 32.35 13.88
N ALA A 411 -13.51 32.32 14.02
CA ALA A 411 -12.60 31.99 12.92
C ALA A 411 -11.57 30.94 13.34
N VAL A 412 -11.21 30.08 12.41
CA VAL A 412 -10.11 29.11 12.53
C VAL A 412 -8.87 29.71 11.89
N SER A 413 -7.75 29.71 12.61
CA SER A 413 -6.47 30.22 12.10
C SER A 413 -5.63 29.06 11.55
N LEU A 414 -5.32 29.13 10.25
CA LEU A 414 -4.57 28.13 9.49
C LEU A 414 -3.23 28.73 9.05
N ASN A 415 -2.14 27.99 9.27
CA ASN A 415 -0.85 28.32 8.70
C ASN A 415 -0.54 27.34 7.56
N ILE A 416 -0.60 27.84 6.33
CA ILE A 416 -0.41 27.05 5.11
C ILE A 416 0.97 27.35 4.56
N ASN A 417 1.79 26.32 4.40
CA ASN A 417 3.14 26.43 3.83
C ASN A 417 3.23 25.55 2.59
N ILE A 418 3.69 26.12 1.49
CA ILE A 418 3.99 25.38 0.27
C ILE A 418 5.50 25.29 0.18
N LEU A 419 6.05 24.10 0.38
CA LEU A 419 7.50 23.84 0.44
C LEU A 419 7.77 22.50 -0.24
N GLU A 420 8.85 22.43 -1.03
CA GLU A 420 9.28 21.18 -1.68
C GLU A 420 8.16 20.46 -2.45
N GLU A 421 7.28 21.22 -3.11
CA GLU A 421 6.14 20.68 -3.87
C GLU A 421 5.15 19.91 -2.99
N CYS A 422 5.04 20.29 -1.72
CA CYS A 422 4.03 19.81 -0.79
C CYS A 422 3.27 20.99 -0.17
N ILE A 423 1.97 20.82 0.02
CA ILE A 423 1.12 21.76 0.78
C ILE A 423 1.05 21.24 2.22
N PHE A 424 1.50 22.03 3.18
CA PHE A 424 1.39 21.76 4.61
C PHE A 424 0.35 22.68 5.22
N ILE A 425 -0.58 22.14 5.99
CA ILE A 425 -1.58 22.92 6.74
C ILE A 425 -1.39 22.62 8.22
N GLN A 426 -1.03 23.65 9.00
CA GLN A 426 -0.88 23.57 10.44
C GLN A 426 -2.02 24.31 11.14
N PHE A 427 -2.50 23.77 12.27
CA PHE A 427 -3.59 24.36 13.04
C PHE A 427 -3.04 25.04 14.29
N LYS A 428 -3.44 26.30 14.56
CA LYS A 428 -2.86 27.13 15.64
C LYS A 428 -3.02 26.57 17.07
N ASN A 429 -3.87 25.56 17.26
CA ASN A 429 -4.09 24.90 18.54
C ASN A 429 -3.61 23.43 18.55
N GLU A 430 -2.63 23.05 17.73
CA GLU A 430 -2.08 21.68 17.67
C GLU A 430 -1.24 21.25 18.88
N GLU A 431 -1.10 22.07 19.93
CA GLU A 431 -0.63 21.56 21.22
C GLU A 431 -1.59 20.43 21.65
N MET A 432 -1.08 19.19 21.68
CA MET A 432 -1.87 18.01 22.02
C MET A 432 -2.41 18.16 23.45
N ASN A 433 -3.61 18.70 23.58
CA ASN A 433 -4.30 18.82 24.85
C ASN A 433 -4.75 17.41 25.27
N ILE A 434 -3.94 16.76 26.10
CA ILE A 434 -4.36 15.53 26.78
C ILE A 434 -5.34 15.94 27.88
N ASP A 435 -6.59 15.50 27.77
CA ASP A 435 -7.57 15.65 28.83
C ASP A 435 -7.24 14.65 29.95
N ILE A 436 -6.22 14.99 30.76
CA ILE A 436 -5.83 14.21 31.93
C ILE A 436 -6.92 14.46 32.97
N GLY A 437 -7.91 13.55 33.03
CA GLY A 437 -8.95 13.57 34.06
C GLY A 437 -8.36 13.90 35.43
N LYS A 438 -9.05 14.74 36.21
CA LYS A 438 -8.57 15.49 37.40
C LYS A 438 -7.94 14.70 38.56
N HIS A 439 -7.56 13.45 38.40
CA HIS A 439 -6.90 12.65 39.41
C HIS A 439 -5.76 11.81 38.80
N THR A 440 -4.57 12.41 38.65
CA THR A 440 -3.26 11.85 39.04
C THR A 440 -2.12 12.72 38.50
N GLN A 441 -1.15 13.08 39.35
CA GLN A 441 0.15 13.62 38.94
C GLN A 441 0.97 12.50 38.27
N ILE A 442 0.95 12.41 36.94
CA ILE A 442 1.93 11.63 36.16
C ILE A 442 2.42 12.55 35.02
N ASN A 443 3.73 12.77 34.93
CA ASN A 443 4.34 13.86 34.17
C ASN A 443 4.79 13.52 32.74
N GLU A 444 4.56 12.31 32.21
CA GLU A 444 4.94 11.98 30.83
C GLU A 444 3.82 11.21 30.13
N VAL A 445 3.34 11.76 29.01
CA VAL A 445 2.42 11.08 28.09
C VAL A 445 3.22 10.31 27.06
N MET A 446 2.90 9.02 26.89
CA MET A 446 3.45 8.20 25.81
C MET A 446 2.64 8.40 24.55
N VAL A 447 3.30 8.89 23.50
CA VAL A 447 2.74 9.00 22.15
C VAL A 447 3.26 7.86 21.29
N LEU A 448 2.36 7.14 20.61
CA LEU A 448 2.70 6.12 19.63
C LEU A 448 1.96 6.36 18.32
N ASP A 449 2.71 6.46 17.24
CA ASP A 449 2.16 6.45 15.89
C ASP A 449 1.87 5.00 15.49
N ILE A 450 0.61 4.71 15.15
CA ILE A 450 0.16 3.39 14.71
C ILE A 450 -0.76 3.54 13.50
N ASP A 451 -1.07 2.42 12.84
CA ASP A 451 -2.04 2.39 11.76
C ASP A 451 -3.35 3.12 12.12
N ARG A 452 -3.77 4.10 11.33
CA ARG A 452 -5.02 4.85 11.59
C ARG A 452 -6.26 3.95 11.71
N ARG A 453 -6.30 2.80 11.02
CA ARG A 453 -7.38 1.82 11.15
C ARG A 453 -7.34 1.12 12.50
N LEU A 454 -6.16 0.94 13.07
CA LEU A 454 -6.02 0.52 14.47
C LEU A 454 -6.53 1.59 15.41
N VAL A 455 -6.23 2.87 15.18
CA VAL A 455 -6.80 3.96 16.00
C VAL A 455 -8.32 3.96 15.94
N ALA A 456 -8.91 3.79 14.75
CA ALA A 456 -10.36 3.66 14.58
C ALA A 456 -10.93 2.46 15.33
N ARG A 457 -10.27 1.29 15.29
CA ARG A 457 -10.62 0.14 16.13
C ARG A 457 -10.59 0.53 17.60
N HIS A 458 -9.55 1.22 18.07
CA HIS A 458 -9.43 1.67 19.47
C HIS A 458 -10.54 2.64 19.89
N ASN A 459 -11.05 3.45 18.98
CA ASN A 459 -12.20 4.33 19.20
C ASN A 459 -13.57 3.62 19.14
N ASP A 460 -13.61 2.31 18.86
CA ASP A 460 -14.83 1.50 18.96
C ASP A 460 -15.07 1.08 20.42
N CYS A 461 -15.79 1.91 21.18
CA CYS A 461 -16.07 1.65 22.60
C CYS A 461 -16.82 0.33 22.80
N GLU A 462 -17.76 -0.02 21.91
CA GLU A 462 -18.55 -1.25 22.03
C GLU A 462 -17.64 -2.49 21.91
N TYR A 463 -16.67 -2.46 20.99
CA TYR A 463 -15.68 -3.54 20.85
C TYR A 463 -14.94 -3.80 22.17
N PHE A 464 -14.37 -2.78 22.81
CA PHE A 464 -13.60 -2.98 24.06
C PHE A 464 -14.47 -3.28 25.28
N GLU A 465 -15.66 -2.67 25.39
CA GLU A 465 -16.58 -2.96 26.48
C GLU A 465 -16.98 -4.44 26.51
N ILE A 466 -17.16 -5.07 25.34
CA ILE A 466 -17.47 -6.50 25.26
C ILE A 466 -16.30 -7.36 25.78
N TYR A 467 -15.07 -7.07 25.36
CA TYR A 467 -13.90 -7.81 25.87
C TYR A 467 -13.70 -7.59 27.37
N GLU A 468 -13.83 -6.35 27.85
CA GLU A 468 -13.72 -6.01 29.27
C GLU A 468 -14.77 -6.76 30.10
N GLN A 469 -16.02 -6.79 29.65
CA GLN A 469 -17.09 -7.53 30.34
C GLN A 469 -16.82 -9.04 30.37
N CYS A 470 -16.34 -9.62 29.27
CA CYS A 470 -16.03 -11.05 29.21
C CYS A 470 -14.86 -11.42 30.15
N ILE A 471 -13.79 -10.63 30.14
CA ILE A 471 -12.64 -10.82 31.03
C ILE A 471 -13.04 -10.61 32.50
N SER A 472 -13.79 -9.55 32.79
CA SER A 472 -14.26 -9.21 34.14
C SER A 472 -15.17 -10.30 34.71
N ARG A 473 -16.07 -10.90 33.90
CA ARG A 473 -16.87 -12.04 34.35
C ARG A 473 -16.00 -13.20 34.83
N LYS A 474 -14.95 -13.57 34.08
CA LYS A 474 -14.05 -14.65 34.51
C LYS A 474 -13.29 -14.30 35.79
N LEU A 475 -12.86 -13.04 35.93
CA LEU A 475 -12.17 -12.55 37.12
C LEU A 475 -13.08 -12.57 38.36
N CYS A 476 -14.34 -12.11 38.26
CA CYS A 476 -15.26 -12.07 39.39
C CYS A 476 -15.66 -13.46 39.91
N HIS A 477 -15.62 -14.50 39.08
CA HIS A 477 -15.96 -15.86 39.48
C HIS A 477 -14.75 -16.65 40.03
N SER A 478 -13.55 -16.06 40.03
CA SER A 478 -12.34 -16.70 40.51
C SER A 478 -11.86 -16.08 41.82
N ASN A 479 -11.72 -16.91 42.87
CA ASN A 479 -11.05 -16.52 44.11
C ASN A 479 -9.51 -16.64 44.02
N GLN A 480 -8.99 -17.05 42.86
CA GLN A 480 -7.56 -17.21 42.58
C GLN A 480 -7.16 -16.32 41.41
N ALA A 481 -5.91 -15.87 41.43
CA ALA A 481 -5.39 -15.04 40.37
C ALA A 481 -5.11 -15.87 39.10
N LEU A 482 -5.54 -15.34 37.96
CA LEU A 482 -5.57 -16.06 36.68
C LEU A 482 -4.24 -15.97 35.91
N ASN A 483 -3.94 -17.01 35.13
CA ASN A 483 -2.93 -17.01 34.07
C ASN A 483 -3.63 -16.78 32.72
N ILE A 484 -3.36 -15.65 32.09
CA ILE A 484 -4.01 -15.25 30.84
C ILE A 484 -3.00 -15.27 29.69
N CYS A 485 -3.34 -15.96 28.60
CA CYS A 485 -2.58 -15.90 27.35
C CYS A 485 -3.22 -14.89 26.39
N PHE A 486 -2.41 -13.96 25.86
CA PHE A 486 -2.81 -12.99 24.85
C PHE A 486 -2.16 -13.30 23.51
N ILE A 487 -2.98 -13.35 22.46
CA ILE A 487 -2.55 -13.48 21.06
C ILE A 487 -3.27 -12.44 20.19
N CYS A 488 -2.62 -11.31 19.97
CA CYS A 488 -3.15 -10.22 19.15
C CYS A 488 -2.52 -10.24 17.75
N ALA A 489 -3.33 -9.98 16.73
CA ALA A 489 -2.86 -9.70 15.37
C ALA A 489 -2.06 -8.39 15.32
N ASP A 490 -2.54 -7.36 16.03
CA ASP A 490 -1.97 -6.01 16.04
C ASP A 490 -1.70 -5.48 17.47
N VAL A 491 -1.35 -4.19 17.56
CA VAL A 491 -1.35 -3.43 18.82
C VAL A 491 -2.77 -3.41 19.40
N SER A 492 -2.90 -3.68 20.70
CA SER A 492 -4.19 -3.75 21.39
C SER A 492 -4.11 -3.23 22.82
N VAL A 493 -5.14 -2.50 23.25
CA VAL A 493 -5.28 -2.05 24.65
C VAL A 493 -6.03 -3.05 25.54
N ILE A 494 -6.59 -4.15 25.01
CA ILE A 494 -7.29 -5.16 25.82
C ILE A 494 -6.44 -5.69 26.99
N PRO A 495 -5.13 -5.99 26.80
CA PRO A 495 -4.31 -6.45 27.92
C PRO A 495 -4.17 -5.40 29.04
N LEU A 496 -4.29 -4.10 28.73
CA LEU A 496 -4.31 -3.02 29.72
C LEU A 496 -5.63 -3.00 30.51
N LEU A 497 -6.76 -3.30 29.87
CA LEU A 497 -8.04 -3.40 30.57
C LEU A 497 -8.00 -4.58 31.57
N ALA A 498 -7.44 -5.72 31.14
CA ALA A 498 -7.29 -6.91 31.98
C ALA A 498 -6.35 -6.71 33.19
N SER A 499 -5.37 -5.81 33.11
CA SER A 499 -4.38 -5.61 34.18
C SER A 499 -4.95 -5.01 35.47
N HIS A 500 -6.12 -4.38 35.40
CA HIS A 500 -6.76 -3.72 36.54
C HIS A 500 -7.59 -4.68 37.43
N GLY A 501 -7.77 -5.93 37.02
CA GLY A 501 -8.72 -6.87 37.64
C GLY A 501 -8.14 -8.02 38.48
N GLY A 502 -6.88 -7.93 38.96
CA GLY A 502 -6.30 -8.96 39.86
C GLY A 502 -5.64 -10.16 39.16
N VAL A 503 -5.13 -9.97 37.94
CA VAL A 503 -4.42 -10.98 37.15
C VAL A 503 -2.98 -11.19 37.65
N ASN A 504 -2.55 -12.45 37.76
CA ASN A 504 -1.22 -12.81 38.29
C ASN A 504 -0.14 -12.90 37.20
N PHE A 505 -0.44 -13.52 36.04
CA PHE A 505 0.53 -13.72 34.97
C PHE A 505 -0.08 -13.49 33.58
N PHE A 506 0.65 -12.76 32.76
CA PHE A 506 0.35 -12.48 31.35
C PHE A 506 1.32 -13.24 30.48
N THR A 507 0.83 -14.04 29.53
CA THR A 507 1.67 -14.69 28.52
C THR A 507 1.33 -14.14 27.14
N PHE A 508 2.28 -13.46 26.49
CA PHE A 508 2.09 -12.90 25.15
C PHE A 508 2.78 -13.74 24.10
N ILE A 509 2.12 -13.97 22.98
CA ILE A 509 2.72 -14.62 21.81
C ILE A 509 3.12 -13.55 20.81
N GLU A 510 4.42 -13.36 20.65
CA GLU A 510 5.02 -12.41 19.72
C GLU A 510 4.33 -11.03 19.74
N PRO A 511 4.26 -10.36 20.92
CA PRO A 511 3.65 -9.05 21.01
C PRO A 511 4.45 -8.04 20.19
N SER A 512 3.76 -7.05 19.62
CA SER A 512 4.44 -5.93 19.00
C SER A 512 5.24 -5.14 20.04
N ASN A 513 6.36 -4.55 19.61
CA ASN A 513 7.16 -3.68 20.49
C ASN A 513 6.35 -2.50 21.04
N ALA A 514 5.39 -1.98 20.26
CA ALA A 514 4.47 -0.94 20.67
C ALA A 514 3.59 -1.41 21.86
N LEU A 515 3.01 -2.61 21.79
CA LEU A 515 2.21 -3.17 22.88
C LEU A 515 3.02 -3.32 24.18
N LEU A 516 4.25 -3.84 24.09
CA LEU A 516 5.11 -3.97 25.27
C LEU A 516 5.43 -2.62 25.92
N LYS A 517 5.71 -1.59 25.10
CA LYS A 517 5.94 -0.23 25.59
C LYS A 517 4.71 0.33 26.31
N LEU A 518 3.52 0.16 25.72
CA LEU A 518 2.24 0.59 26.31
C LEU A 518 2.01 -0.04 27.69
N LEU A 519 2.15 -1.37 27.78
CA LEU A 519 1.94 -2.12 29.01
C LEU A 519 2.87 -1.67 30.13
N LEU A 520 4.16 -1.55 29.84
CA LEU A 520 5.17 -1.17 30.83
C LEU A 520 5.07 0.30 31.27
N HIS A 521 4.54 1.17 30.40
CA HIS A 521 4.32 2.58 30.73
C HIS A 521 3.14 2.78 31.68
N VAL A 522 2.05 2.02 31.51
CA VAL A 522 0.88 2.11 32.38
C VAL A 522 1.12 1.45 33.73
N ASP A 523 1.76 0.29 33.75
CA ASP A 523 2.12 -0.42 34.98
C ASP A 523 3.47 -1.14 34.85
N SER A 524 4.52 -0.48 35.32
CA SER A 524 5.88 -1.04 35.32
C SER A 524 6.01 -2.33 36.15
N SER A 525 5.10 -2.59 37.10
CA SER A 525 5.09 -3.83 37.87
C SER A 525 4.72 -5.05 37.02
N LEU A 526 4.06 -4.84 35.87
CA LEU A 526 3.75 -5.92 34.92
C LEU A 526 5.00 -6.59 34.38
N ASN A 527 6.16 -5.94 34.36
CA ASN A 527 7.41 -6.56 33.88
C ASN A 527 7.74 -7.87 34.62
N LYS A 528 7.35 -7.99 35.89
CA LYS A 528 7.56 -9.21 36.70
C LYS A 528 6.49 -10.29 36.46
N ARG A 529 5.38 -9.92 35.80
CA ARG A 529 4.19 -10.75 35.56
C ARG A 529 4.02 -11.11 34.08
N ILE A 530 4.80 -10.52 33.18
CA ILE A 530 4.77 -10.77 31.74
C ILE A 530 5.77 -11.87 31.36
N GLN A 531 5.28 -12.87 30.63
CA GLN A 531 6.09 -13.85 29.91
C GLN A 531 5.85 -13.65 28.41
N ILE A 532 6.93 -13.55 27.62
CA ILE A 532 6.84 -13.45 26.17
C ILE A 532 7.25 -14.79 25.56
N LEU A 533 6.42 -15.30 24.67
CA LEU A 533 6.66 -16.51 23.89
C LEU A 533 6.97 -16.11 22.45
N THR A 534 8.06 -16.66 21.93
CA THR A 534 8.37 -16.60 20.49
C THR A 534 7.78 -17.83 19.80
N ARG A 535 7.55 -17.76 18.49
CA ARG A 535 6.96 -18.90 17.76
C ARG A 535 7.74 -20.21 17.89
N PRO A 536 9.10 -20.25 17.85
CA PRO A 536 9.84 -21.49 18.11
C PRO A 536 9.52 -22.13 19.47
N MET A 537 9.15 -21.33 20.46
CA MET A 537 8.77 -21.80 21.80
C MET A 537 7.38 -22.46 21.81
N LEU A 538 6.49 -22.13 20.87
CA LEU A 538 5.15 -22.73 20.79
C LEU A 538 5.19 -24.22 20.46
N TYR A 539 6.12 -24.67 19.61
CA TYR A 539 6.30 -26.09 19.31
C TYR A 539 6.71 -26.93 20.52
N ARG A 540 7.22 -26.29 21.57
CA ARG A 540 7.62 -26.90 22.84
C ARG A 540 6.94 -26.24 24.02
N LEU A 541 5.73 -25.73 23.81
CA LEU A 541 5.04 -24.88 24.78
C LEU A 541 4.93 -25.54 26.16
N HIS A 542 4.66 -26.86 26.19
CA HIS A 542 4.61 -27.66 27.42
C HIS A 542 5.92 -27.65 28.23
N GLU A 543 7.09 -27.57 27.58
CA GLU A 543 8.39 -27.43 28.25
C GLU A 543 8.58 -26.02 28.80
N VAL A 544 8.04 -25.02 28.10
CA VAL A 544 8.27 -23.59 28.35
C VAL A 544 7.39 -23.03 29.47
N ILE A 545 6.13 -23.46 29.57
CA ILE A 545 5.21 -23.02 30.64
C ILE A 545 5.17 -24.00 31.83
N GLY A 546 5.79 -25.18 31.70
CA GLY A 546 5.83 -26.20 32.73
C GLY A 546 4.44 -26.72 33.11
N LEU A 547 4.13 -26.76 34.41
CA LEU A 547 2.82 -27.18 34.93
C LEU A 547 1.75 -26.08 34.91
N LYS A 548 2.11 -24.84 34.53
CA LYS A 548 1.14 -23.74 34.48
C LYS A 548 0.17 -23.96 33.32
N LYS A 549 -1.12 -23.88 33.61
CA LYS A 549 -2.18 -23.92 32.59
C LYS A 549 -2.78 -22.53 32.44
N PHE A 550 -3.22 -22.20 31.23
CA PHE A 550 -3.97 -20.97 31.00
C PHE A 550 -5.39 -21.13 31.51
N ASP A 551 -5.85 -20.17 32.31
CA ASP A 551 -7.25 -20.10 32.75
C ASP A 551 -8.12 -19.41 31.69
N LEU A 552 -7.50 -18.49 30.94
CA LEU A 552 -8.13 -17.72 29.89
C LEU A 552 -7.16 -17.50 28.73
N VAL A 553 -7.63 -17.67 27.50
CA VAL A 553 -6.93 -17.29 26.28
C VAL A 553 -7.74 -16.19 25.60
N VAL A 554 -7.15 -14.99 25.51
CA VAL A 554 -7.74 -13.83 24.84
C VAL A 554 -7.01 -13.63 23.53
N SER A 555 -7.76 -13.58 22.44
CA SER A 555 -7.25 -13.52 21.09
C SER A 555 -7.93 -12.43 20.28
N GLU A 556 -7.16 -11.75 19.45
CA GLU A 556 -7.64 -10.87 18.39
C GLU A 556 -7.10 -11.42 17.07
N PRO A 557 -7.82 -12.37 16.44
CA PRO A 557 -7.31 -13.10 15.29
C PRO A 557 -7.21 -12.25 14.02
N ILE A 558 -7.97 -11.16 13.93
CA ILE A 558 -8.12 -10.35 12.73
C ILE A 558 -7.25 -9.10 12.82
N ASP A 559 -6.41 -8.89 11.82
CA ASP A 559 -5.56 -7.71 11.72
C ASP A 559 -6.36 -6.46 11.27
N CYS A 560 -5.73 -5.29 11.24
CA CYS A 560 -6.35 -4.05 10.77
C CYS A 560 -6.74 -4.04 9.29
N ASN A 561 -6.29 -5.04 8.51
CA ASN A 561 -6.66 -5.24 7.11
C ASN A 561 -7.88 -6.17 6.94
N GLY A 562 -8.42 -6.71 8.04
CA GLY A 562 -9.51 -7.67 8.00
C GLY A 562 -9.06 -9.11 7.68
N LEU A 563 -7.76 -9.40 7.77
CA LEU A 563 -7.18 -10.71 7.50
C LEU A 563 -6.89 -11.46 8.81
N ILE A 564 -6.97 -12.79 8.78
CA ILE A 564 -6.53 -13.61 9.92
C ILE A 564 -5.01 -13.51 10.01
N LYS A 565 -4.47 -13.25 11.22
CA LYS A 565 -3.03 -13.23 11.49
C LYS A 565 -2.37 -14.50 10.95
N ASP A 566 -1.25 -14.33 10.25
CA ASP A 566 -0.46 -15.44 9.74
C ASP A 566 -0.15 -16.46 10.83
N ASN A 567 -0.42 -17.73 10.55
CA ASN A 567 -0.17 -18.88 11.45
C ASN A 567 -1.01 -18.90 12.73
N PHE A 568 -1.98 -18.00 12.89
CA PHE A 568 -2.86 -17.96 14.06
C PHE A 568 -3.47 -19.33 14.39
N ILE A 569 -3.93 -20.06 13.39
CA ILE A 569 -4.53 -21.40 13.59
C ILE A 569 -3.51 -22.41 14.13
N GLU A 570 -2.27 -22.39 13.63
CA GLU A 570 -1.20 -23.27 14.12
C GLU A 570 -0.83 -22.92 15.57
N ASP A 571 -0.72 -21.63 15.87
CA ASP A 571 -0.44 -21.14 17.22
C ASP A 571 -1.56 -21.57 18.18
N MET A 572 -2.83 -21.42 17.78
CA MET A 572 -3.98 -21.85 18.57
C MET A 572 -4.01 -23.36 18.83
N VAL A 573 -3.59 -24.19 17.86
CA VAL A 573 -3.45 -25.64 18.07
C VAL A 573 -2.40 -25.93 19.14
N ASN A 574 -1.22 -25.30 19.07
CA ASN A 574 -0.16 -25.49 20.06
C ASN A 574 -0.58 -25.02 21.46
N ILE A 575 -1.29 -23.90 21.58
CA ILE A 575 -1.85 -23.41 22.85
C ILE A 575 -2.86 -24.41 23.40
N LYS A 576 -3.77 -24.92 22.56
CA LYS A 576 -4.82 -25.84 23.01
C LYS A 576 -4.27 -27.15 23.58
N LEU A 577 -3.10 -27.61 23.13
CA LEU A 577 -2.44 -28.82 23.64
C LEU A 577 -2.04 -28.71 25.13
N VAL A 578 -1.89 -27.49 25.66
CA VAL A 578 -1.50 -27.25 27.06
C VAL A 578 -2.64 -26.67 27.92
N CYS A 579 -3.79 -26.38 27.31
CA CYS A 579 -4.99 -25.91 28.00
C CYS A 579 -5.69 -27.04 28.78
N SER A 580 -6.47 -26.66 29.78
CA SER A 580 -7.38 -27.56 30.49
C SER A 580 -8.79 -27.51 29.88
N ASN A 581 -9.68 -28.41 30.29
CA ASN A 581 -11.10 -28.33 29.91
C ASN A 581 -11.82 -27.11 30.53
N GLU A 582 -11.23 -26.47 31.54
CA GLU A 582 -11.76 -25.26 32.21
C GLU A 582 -11.22 -23.96 31.60
N THR A 583 -10.27 -24.08 30.65
CA THR A 583 -9.71 -22.93 29.96
C THR A 583 -10.76 -22.31 29.04
N GLU A 584 -11.03 -21.02 29.26
CA GLU A 584 -11.94 -20.26 28.40
C GLU A 584 -11.20 -19.56 27.27
N PHE A 585 -11.88 -19.38 26.14
CA PHE A 585 -11.36 -18.73 24.95
C PHE A 585 -12.24 -17.52 24.60
N ILE A 586 -11.61 -16.37 24.37
CA ILE A 586 -12.28 -15.13 23.95
C ILE A 586 -11.60 -14.64 22.66
N PRO A 587 -12.35 -14.51 21.54
CA PRO A 587 -13.67 -15.10 21.32
C PRO A 587 -13.60 -16.64 21.34
N SER A 588 -14.72 -17.31 21.66
CA SER A 588 -14.81 -18.77 21.67
C SER A 588 -15.03 -19.37 20.27
N LYS A 589 -15.49 -18.55 19.33
CA LYS A 589 -15.79 -18.91 17.95
C LYS A 589 -15.60 -17.70 17.04
N LEU A 590 -15.13 -17.95 15.82
CA LEU A 590 -15.07 -16.99 14.73
C LEU A 590 -15.90 -17.55 13.56
N ASP A 591 -16.92 -16.81 13.13
CA ASP A 591 -17.71 -17.14 11.94
C ASP A 591 -17.33 -16.20 10.80
N CYS A 592 -16.90 -16.75 9.66
CA CYS A 592 -16.66 -15.98 8.44
C CYS A 592 -17.93 -16.00 7.57
N ILE A 593 -18.48 -14.82 7.28
CA ILE A 593 -19.74 -14.66 6.54
C ILE A 593 -19.41 -14.03 5.19
N GLY A 594 -19.82 -14.70 4.10
CA GLY A 594 -19.71 -14.17 2.74
C GLY A 594 -21.07 -13.65 2.24
N LEU A 595 -21.04 -12.53 1.51
CA LEU A 595 -22.22 -11.97 0.83
C LEU A 595 -21.88 -11.71 -0.64
N CYS A 596 -22.65 -12.30 -1.55
CA CYS A 596 -22.56 -11.96 -2.97
C CYS A 596 -23.16 -10.57 -3.20
N ILE A 597 -22.37 -9.66 -3.76
CA ILE A 597 -22.79 -8.30 -4.12
C ILE A 597 -22.54 -8.03 -5.61
N SER A 598 -23.29 -7.09 -6.19
CA SER A 598 -22.98 -6.50 -7.48
C SER A 598 -22.51 -5.07 -7.25
N SER A 599 -21.28 -4.75 -7.67
CA SER A 599 -20.70 -3.41 -7.50
C SER A 599 -19.86 -3.03 -8.72
N HIS A 600 -20.40 -2.12 -9.52
CA HIS A 600 -19.67 -1.55 -10.66
C HIS A 600 -18.46 -0.72 -10.23
N GLU A 601 -18.54 -0.07 -9.06
CA GLU A 601 -17.45 0.74 -8.52
C GLU A 601 -16.23 -0.10 -8.17
N LEU A 602 -16.42 -1.24 -7.50
CA LEU A 602 -15.32 -2.16 -7.19
C LEU A 602 -14.66 -2.71 -8.45
N VAL A 603 -15.44 -2.97 -9.51
CA VAL A 603 -14.90 -3.38 -10.82
C VAL A 603 -14.04 -2.27 -11.40
N LYS A 604 -14.52 -1.01 -11.43
CA LYS A 604 -13.78 0.14 -11.99
C LYS A 604 -12.52 0.50 -11.20
N LYS A 605 -12.50 0.25 -9.89
CA LYS A 605 -11.31 0.46 -9.05
C LYS A 605 -10.18 -0.53 -9.31
N ASN A 606 -10.45 -1.61 -10.03
CA ASN A 606 -9.54 -2.75 -10.12
C ASN A 606 -9.30 -3.26 -11.55
N GLN A 607 -10.12 -2.83 -12.51
CA GLN A 607 -9.90 -3.09 -13.92
C GLN A 607 -10.51 -1.97 -14.77
N VAL A 608 -9.97 -1.75 -15.96
CA VAL A 608 -10.64 -0.97 -17.01
C VAL A 608 -11.85 -1.77 -17.46
N ALA A 609 -13.04 -1.23 -17.19
CA ALA A 609 -14.30 -1.97 -17.30
C ALA A 609 -14.84 -2.00 -18.73
N ASP A 610 -14.59 -0.95 -19.51
CA ASP A 610 -14.96 -0.85 -20.92
C ASP A 610 -13.95 0.01 -21.69
N ASP A 611 -13.84 -0.21 -23.00
CA ASP A 611 -12.97 0.58 -23.88
C ASP A 611 -13.59 1.94 -24.27
N GLU A 612 -14.90 2.18 -24.04
CA GLU A 612 -15.47 3.50 -24.26
C GLU A 612 -14.93 4.55 -23.29
N ALA A 613 -14.58 4.14 -22.06
CA ALA A 613 -13.95 4.99 -21.07
C ALA A 613 -12.59 5.50 -21.56
N THR A 614 -11.86 4.66 -22.30
CA THR A 614 -10.59 5.00 -22.98
C THR A 614 -10.80 5.55 -24.40
N LEU A 615 -12.02 5.96 -24.74
CA LEU A 615 -12.38 6.54 -26.04
C LEU A 615 -12.15 5.58 -27.22
N GLY A 616 -12.38 4.29 -27.02
CA GLY A 616 -12.22 3.23 -28.01
C GLY A 616 -10.76 2.86 -28.27
N LEU A 617 -9.90 2.94 -27.25
CA LEU A 617 -8.51 2.50 -27.31
C LEU A 617 -8.37 1.14 -26.66
N ASN A 618 -7.66 0.22 -27.31
CA ASN A 618 -7.38 -1.10 -26.74
C ASN A 618 -6.30 -0.98 -25.65
N ILE A 619 -6.73 -0.71 -24.43
CA ILE A 619 -5.87 -0.58 -23.23
C ILE A 619 -6.20 -1.67 -22.22
N ALA A 620 -7.49 -1.97 -22.06
CA ALA A 620 -8.00 -2.89 -21.05
C ALA A 620 -7.34 -4.28 -21.13
N GLU A 621 -7.14 -4.83 -22.33
CA GLU A 621 -6.51 -6.14 -22.55
C GLU A 621 -5.11 -6.26 -21.92
N HIS A 622 -4.37 -5.14 -21.85
CA HIS A 622 -2.99 -5.11 -21.40
C HIS A 622 -2.89 -4.79 -19.91
N ILE A 623 -3.54 -3.72 -19.44
CA ILE A 623 -3.44 -3.32 -18.04
C ILE A 623 -4.24 -4.24 -17.11
N ASN A 624 -5.35 -4.84 -17.56
CA ASN A 624 -6.15 -5.74 -16.72
C ASN A 624 -5.45 -7.07 -16.41
N LYS A 625 -4.28 -7.35 -17.00
CA LYS A 625 -3.40 -8.45 -16.57
C LYS A 625 -2.91 -8.27 -15.12
N PHE A 626 -2.94 -7.04 -14.62
CA PHE A 626 -2.49 -6.64 -13.29
C PHE A 626 -3.63 -6.41 -12.28
N LYS A 627 -4.88 -6.77 -12.62
CA LYS A 627 -6.00 -6.67 -11.67
C LYS A 627 -5.83 -7.62 -10.48
N VAL A 628 -6.43 -7.28 -9.33
CA VAL A 628 -6.40 -8.11 -8.10
C VAL A 628 -7.80 -8.52 -7.65
N PHE A 629 -8.01 -9.75 -7.22
CA PHE A 629 -9.36 -10.19 -6.85
C PHE A 629 -9.67 -9.95 -5.37
N SER A 630 -8.64 -9.77 -4.55
CA SER A 630 -8.73 -9.44 -3.14
C SER A 630 -8.59 -7.94 -2.94
N TYR A 631 -9.66 -7.28 -2.52
CA TYR A 631 -9.57 -5.91 -2.02
C TYR A 631 -9.29 -5.94 -0.52
N SER A 632 -8.03 -6.09 -0.13
CA SER A 632 -7.59 -5.68 1.22
C SER A 632 -7.33 -4.18 1.19
N SER A 633 -7.70 -3.44 2.23
CA SER A 633 -7.46 -1.99 2.38
C SER A 633 -5.98 -1.55 2.35
N ASN A 634 -5.04 -2.47 2.07
CA ASN A 634 -3.71 -2.06 1.61
C ASN A 634 -3.90 -1.31 0.29
N CYS A 635 -3.39 -0.08 0.23
CA CYS A 635 -3.15 0.72 -0.99
C CYS A 635 -3.52 -0.03 -2.30
#